data_AF-T1BHD4-F1
#
_entry.id   AF-T1BHD4-F1
#
_cell.length_a   1.000
_cell.length_b   1.000
_cell.length_c   1.000
_cell.angle_alpha   90.00
_cell.angle_beta   90.00
_cell.angle_gamma   90.00
#
_symmetry.space_group_name_H-M   'P 1'
#
loop_
_entity.id
_entity.type
_entity.pdbx_description
1 polymer ?
#
loop_
_entity_poly.entity_id
_entity_poly.type
_entity_poly.pdbx_seq_one_letter_code
_entity_poly.pdbx_strand_id
1 'polypeptide(L)'
;MTDSIPPPPSPEVGYVPEPIFEKPPILTRVLETAEDKIREPLARRKFFQRLFLLDRDWMTRITMLMLIGAMVWGVIGGLDAYGFQSQAYDYATSGTITLTNQEIYSSITLHGLRMLFGFAQQLEMALFGLLAINAMGVKPRHKWALYTSVGLINASIMLLEGPFYIWPAFNDNYFPSLGWTFSSPLGIQGQSAYAIGPLWFLGWYALTAAVLIWAGWMLVHFRDWLRSRPAGAAGRLPVSLLFVFATVILIPITYGPLLVSTTWDIGTYYLGWGLNPLVNQVIFWMFGHGIVYVLFLIPVAALYLLIPILSKRPIYSYRFAILAAVLFIILTPLLGIHHLFLTALPTWATYTTMVLSFLIIIPSAVTFFSLWMTMKGVRRSQWEWNIVALFALLAFAGSIAGGLSGPDVATIGANVDLHNSLFVLSHFHTITILAIVTGAYAVLYAVFPLLCGRLWFSMWLARIHFLTTAIGGIIIVVCFEGLGTLGILRRQILFPNVPAVDLYNVILFAGIIVILVGQLFFVLNGFLTAYRGRPIVTSGLSFDEAIRAAARSTYVGSTVPVQDVPVQRKATRARREHVEKLWVGSVIVLIVVVLAAATPQALSVTNGITSAANAPAGSEYVTLSGQQYYWTVNETGPIRGTFDNAIVAYAGQWISVNATATGATQSLYIPFRSLPMVNVQVVPGSDSYALFQAPSTPGVYGAPDGEFDGPWFGQDAAALIVLPAVGASDLSAFQSGGGAGDIYNPPILTAASANLVGDSEGLFNHSIPGPTLYAGAGVVSFRWEVPLSSIGTNNYLVNVTSNDKNAQQQYVIDRNYTLPYPVGIYEITATHGLRLVTAPQSLRINRVINESVLLASGVYLYGLVSPVSYSYNPGGQSNGSTGSQLGEVMGLWGVLWVGP
;
A
#
# COMPACT_ATOMS: atom_id res chain seq x y z
N MET A 1 61.75 38.59 -34.44
CA MET A 1 60.51 39.16 -35.01
C MET A 1 60.20 38.37 -36.27
N THR A 2 59.17 37.57 -36.43
CA THR A 2 58.08 37.09 -35.56
C THR A 2 57.69 35.75 -36.18
N ASP A 3 57.94 34.66 -35.46
CA ASP A 3 57.50 33.32 -35.83
C ASP A 3 55.99 33.21 -35.73
N SER A 4 55.35 32.69 -36.78
CA SER A 4 53.91 32.45 -36.82
C SER A 4 53.61 31.13 -36.13
N ILE A 5 52.99 31.23 -34.96
CA ILE A 5 52.49 30.10 -34.17
C ILE A 5 51.36 29.43 -34.95
N PRO A 6 51.39 28.10 -35.17
CA PRO A 6 50.27 27.39 -35.78
C PRO A 6 49.05 27.39 -34.85
N PRO A 7 47.82 27.45 -35.39
CA PRO A 7 46.61 27.51 -34.56
C PRO A 7 46.49 26.26 -33.68
N PRO A 8 45.93 26.38 -32.47
CA PRO A 8 45.77 25.25 -31.58
C PRO A 8 44.84 24.21 -32.22
N PRO A 9 45.10 22.90 -32.02
CA PRO A 9 44.23 21.86 -32.54
C PRO A 9 42.83 22.06 -31.95
N SER A 10 41.83 22.18 -32.82
CA SER A 10 40.44 22.16 -32.43
C SER A 10 40.17 20.91 -31.58
N PRO A 11 39.40 20.99 -30.48
CA PRO A 11 39.05 19.82 -29.70
C PRO A 11 37.98 19.03 -30.47
N GLU A 12 38.38 18.32 -31.52
CA GLU A 12 37.65 17.18 -32.05
C GLU A 12 37.75 16.04 -31.04
N VAL A 13 37.01 16.18 -29.94
CA VAL A 13 36.56 15.00 -29.20
C VAL A 13 35.45 14.40 -30.05
N GLY A 14 35.86 13.67 -31.09
CA GLY A 14 34.99 12.78 -31.83
C GLY A 14 34.31 11.87 -30.82
N TYR A 15 33.01 12.07 -30.60
CA TYR A 15 32.19 11.11 -29.88
C TYR A 15 32.09 9.87 -30.76
N VAL A 16 33.08 8.99 -30.59
CA VAL A 16 32.98 7.57 -30.88
C VAL A 16 32.10 7.02 -29.75
N PRO A 17 30.92 6.45 -30.04
CA PRO A 17 30.23 5.67 -29.03
C PRO A 17 31.13 4.49 -28.72
N GLU A 18 31.85 4.56 -27.61
CA GLU A 18 32.48 3.38 -27.04
C GLU A 18 31.39 2.31 -26.92
N PRO A 19 31.66 1.04 -27.30
CA PRO A 19 30.74 -0.04 -27.05
C PRO A 19 30.30 0.04 -25.59
N ILE A 20 28.99 0.02 -25.33
CA ILE A 20 28.47 0.15 -23.95
C ILE A 20 29.11 -0.94 -23.06
N PHE A 21 29.54 -2.06 -23.65
CA PHE A 21 30.35 -3.09 -23.00
C PHE A 21 31.33 -3.77 -23.98
N GLU A 22 32.64 -3.47 -23.88
CA GLU A 22 33.68 -4.33 -24.47
C GLU A 22 33.86 -5.57 -23.59
N LYS A 23 33.06 -6.62 -23.88
CA LYS A 23 33.17 -8.00 -23.37
C LYS A 23 33.13 -8.16 -21.83
N PRO A 24 31.94 -8.37 -21.22
CA PRO A 24 31.87 -8.71 -19.79
C PRO A 24 32.46 -10.11 -19.53
N PRO A 25 33.34 -10.32 -18.54
CA PRO A 25 34.06 -11.58 -18.33
C PRO A 25 33.25 -12.73 -17.73
N ILE A 26 32.04 -12.49 -17.20
CA ILE A 26 31.29 -13.49 -16.41
C ILE A 26 30.14 -14.08 -17.19
N LEU A 27 29.34 -13.29 -17.90
CA LEU A 27 28.42 -13.84 -18.89
C LEU A 27 29.20 -14.61 -19.96
N THR A 28 30.31 -14.09 -20.49
CA THR A 28 31.19 -14.89 -21.39
C THR A 28 31.67 -16.18 -20.73
N ARG A 29 32.09 -16.21 -19.46
CA ARG A 29 32.42 -17.49 -18.79
C ARG A 29 31.22 -18.42 -18.60
N VAL A 30 30.05 -17.91 -18.24
CA VAL A 30 28.82 -18.73 -18.11
C VAL A 30 28.46 -19.34 -19.46
N LEU A 31 28.67 -18.57 -20.54
CA LEU A 31 28.38 -18.93 -21.93
C LEU A 31 29.45 -19.87 -22.51
N GLU A 32 30.75 -19.65 -22.26
CA GLU A 32 31.88 -20.53 -22.60
C GLU A 32 31.77 -21.86 -21.85
N THR A 33 31.48 -21.82 -20.53
CA THR A 33 31.22 -23.03 -19.73
C THR A 33 29.92 -23.73 -20.17
N ALA A 34 28.94 -22.99 -20.72
CA ALA A 34 27.76 -23.60 -21.31
C ALA A 34 28.13 -24.35 -22.59
N GLU A 35 28.97 -23.79 -23.45
CA GLU A 35 29.43 -24.43 -24.68
C GLU A 35 30.31 -25.66 -24.47
N ASP A 36 31.29 -25.59 -23.55
CA ASP A 36 32.13 -26.75 -23.22
C ASP A 36 31.28 -27.90 -22.66
N LYS A 37 30.18 -27.58 -21.97
CA LYS A 37 29.21 -28.56 -21.44
C LYS A 37 28.05 -28.88 -22.39
N ILE A 38 27.85 -28.15 -23.49
CA ILE A 38 26.92 -28.53 -24.58
C ILE A 38 27.47 -29.75 -25.33
N ARG A 39 28.80 -29.98 -25.27
CA ARG A 39 29.44 -31.21 -25.76
C ARG A 39 29.15 -32.45 -24.90
N GLU A 40 28.80 -32.29 -23.62
CA GLU A 40 28.18 -33.37 -22.85
C GLU A 40 26.66 -33.37 -23.10
N PRO A 41 26.01 -34.55 -23.26
CA PRO A 41 24.57 -34.58 -23.41
C PRO A 41 23.90 -34.04 -22.15
N LEU A 42 23.32 -32.83 -22.25
CA LEU A 42 22.49 -32.18 -21.23
C LEU A 42 21.42 -33.12 -20.63
N ALA A 43 21.07 -34.19 -21.36
CA ALA A 43 20.25 -35.31 -20.93
C ALA A 43 20.72 -36.00 -19.63
N ARG A 44 22.02 -36.00 -19.30
CA ARG A 44 22.58 -36.68 -18.10
C ARG A 44 22.41 -35.94 -16.77
N ARG A 45 22.02 -34.66 -16.78
CA ARG A 45 21.90 -33.86 -15.53
C ARG A 45 20.63 -34.22 -14.75
N LYS A 46 20.78 -34.44 -13.44
CA LYS A 46 19.68 -34.71 -12.50
C LYS A 46 18.76 -33.49 -12.34
N PHE A 47 17.50 -33.72 -11.95
CA PHE A 47 16.45 -32.68 -11.80
C PHE A 47 16.94 -31.42 -11.06
N PHE A 48 17.43 -31.58 -9.82
CA PHE A 48 17.91 -30.47 -8.99
C PHE A 48 19.09 -29.71 -9.59
N GLN A 49 19.99 -30.39 -10.31
CA GLN A 49 21.13 -29.75 -10.97
C GLN A 49 20.67 -28.81 -12.09
N ARG A 50 19.58 -29.15 -12.80
CA ARG A 50 19.03 -28.29 -13.86
C ARG A 50 18.26 -27.12 -13.30
N LEU A 51 17.42 -27.35 -12.30
CA LEU A 51 16.55 -26.31 -11.75
C LEU A 51 17.33 -25.25 -10.96
N PHE A 52 18.27 -25.67 -10.10
CA PHE A 52 19.06 -24.77 -9.26
C PHE A 52 20.43 -24.44 -9.85
N LEU A 53 20.71 -24.91 -11.07
CA LEU A 53 21.98 -24.68 -11.76
C LEU A 53 23.21 -25.08 -10.92
N LEU A 54 23.11 -26.14 -10.11
CA LEU A 54 24.10 -26.51 -9.08
C LEU A 54 25.50 -26.81 -9.64
N ASP A 55 25.60 -27.08 -10.94
CA ASP A 55 26.85 -27.33 -11.66
C ASP A 55 27.50 -26.06 -12.24
N ARG A 56 26.85 -24.89 -12.11
CA ARG A 56 27.37 -23.59 -12.57
C ARG A 56 28.28 -22.95 -11.53
N ASP A 57 28.87 -21.81 -11.88
CA ASP A 57 29.67 -21.04 -10.95
C ASP A 57 28.82 -20.57 -9.75
N TRP A 58 29.49 -20.15 -8.67
CA TRP A 58 28.77 -19.80 -7.44
C TRP A 58 27.89 -18.56 -7.57
N MET A 59 28.22 -17.59 -8.45
CA MET A 59 27.42 -16.37 -8.65
C MET A 59 26.13 -16.70 -9.40
N THR A 60 26.21 -17.55 -10.42
CA THR A 60 25.01 -18.05 -11.12
C THR A 60 24.10 -18.84 -10.19
N ARG A 61 24.67 -19.71 -9.35
CA ARG A 61 23.90 -20.51 -8.38
C ARG A 61 23.17 -19.65 -7.35
N ILE A 62 23.87 -18.71 -6.73
CA ILE A 62 23.24 -17.84 -5.72
C ILE A 62 22.19 -16.94 -6.35
N THR A 63 22.42 -16.43 -7.56
CA THR A 63 21.42 -15.66 -8.30
C THR A 63 20.17 -16.50 -8.55
N MET A 64 20.32 -17.74 -9.03
CA MET A 64 19.18 -18.63 -9.27
C MET A 64 18.43 -18.96 -7.97
N LEU A 65 19.13 -19.16 -6.85
CA LEU A 65 18.51 -19.36 -5.54
C LEU A 65 17.69 -18.14 -5.12
N MET A 66 18.22 -16.93 -5.30
CA MET A 66 17.48 -15.69 -5.00
C MET A 66 16.25 -15.53 -5.88
N LEU A 67 16.36 -15.81 -7.18
CA LEU A 67 15.22 -15.77 -8.11
C LEU A 67 14.13 -16.76 -7.70
N ILE A 68 14.49 -18.01 -7.40
CA ILE A 68 13.53 -19.03 -6.94
C ILE A 68 12.89 -18.59 -5.62
N GLY A 69 13.68 -18.15 -4.64
CA GLY A 69 13.16 -17.67 -3.36
C GLY A 69 12.21 -16.49 -3.52
N ALA A 70 12.56 -15.52 -4.37
CA ALA A 70 11.69 -14.39 -4.69
C ALA A 70 10.36 -14.88 -5.30
N MET A 71 10.39 -15.83 -6.25
CA MET A 71 9.15 -16.37 -6.83
C MET A 71 8.30 -17.12 -5.81
N VAL A 72 8.91 -17.85 -4.86
CA VAL A 72 8.18 -18.52 -3.79
C VAL A 72 7.44 -17.49 -2.93
N TRP A 73 8.13 -16.44 -2.47
CA TRP A 73 7.50 -15.37 -1.70
C TRP A 73 6.45 -14.61 -2.50
N GLY A 74 6.68 -14.38 -3.80
CA GLY A 74 5.72 -13.73 -4.69
C GLY A 74 4.45 -14.54 -4.89
N VAL A 75 4.55 -15.88 -5.03
CA VAL A 75 3.37 -16.76 -5.13
C VAL A 75 2.59 -16.74 -3.82
N ILE A 76 3.27 -16.89 -2.67
CA ILE A 76 2.60 -16.90 -1.37
C ILE A 76 1.95 -15.54 -1.09
N GLY A 77 2.68 -14.43 -1.30
CA GLY A 77 2.13 -13.08 -1.18
C GLY A 77 0.96 -12.81 -2.12
N GLY A 78 0.93 -13.44 -3.30
CA GLY A 78 -0.19 -13.34 -4.24
C GLY A 78 -1.43 -14.09 -3.74
N LEU A 79 -1.24 -15.23 -3.08
CA LEU A 79 -2.32 -15.97 -2.42
C LEU A 79 -2.88 -15.20 -1.22
N ASP A 80 -2.03 -14.48 -0.49
CA ASP A 80 -2.50 -13.57 0.58
C ASP A 80 -3.45 -12.50 -0.01
N ALA A 81 -3.06 -11.86 -1.12
CA ALA A 81 -3.91 -10.90 -1.81
C ALA A 81 -5.25 -11.49 -2.25
N TYR A 82 -5.23 -12.72 -2.80
CA TYR A 82 -6.45 -13.45 -3.14
C TYR A 82 -7.32 -13.69 -1.92
N GLY A 83 -6.73 -14.14 -0.80
CA GLY A 83 -7.45 -14.44 0.43
C GLY A 83 -8.28 -13.26 0.90
N PHE A 84 -7.66 -12.12 1.20
CA PHE A 84 -8.41 -11.00 1.76
C PHE A 84 -9.36 -10.35 0.74
N GLN A 85 -9.06 -10.40 -0.56
CA GLN A 85 -9.95 -9.83 -1.59
C GLN A 85 -11.10 -10.76 -1.95
N SER A 86 -10.99 -12.06 -1.69
CA SER A 86 -12.11 -13.00 -1.82
C SER A 86 -13.24 -12.66 -0.86
N GLN A 87 -12.92 -12.17 0.35
CA GLN A 87 -13.90 -11.68 1.31
C GLN A 87 -14.73 -10.51 0.75
N ALA A 88 -14.07 -9.52 0.13
CA ALA A 88 -14.76 -8.38 -0.47
C ALA A 88 -15.67 -8.81 -1.64
N TYR A 89 -15.26 -9.82 -2.41
CA TYR A 89 -16.06 -10.42 -3.47
C TYR A 89 -17.26 -11.24 -2.96
N ASP A 90 -17.03 -12.13 -1.99
CA ASP A 90 -18.06 -12.98 -1.38
C ASP A 90 -19.17 -12.11 -0.76
N TYR A 91 -18.76 -11.05 -0.06
CA TYR A 91 -19.68 -10.09 0.53
C TYR A 91 -20.46 -9.31 -0.55
N ALA A 92 -19.79 -8.80 -1.59
CA ALA A 92 -20.45 -8.09 -2.69
C ALA A 92 -21.45 -8.95 -3.48
N THR A 93 -21.22 -10.26 -3.59
CA THR A 93 -22.04 -11.15 -4.44
C THR A 93 -23.10 -11.95 -3.68
N SER A 94 -22.86 -12.24 -2.41
CA SER A 94 -23.72 -13.14 -1.62
C SER A 94 -23.98 -12.66 -0.20
N GLY A 95 -23.37 -11.56 0.24
CA GLY A 95 -23.50 -11.04 1.60
C GLY A 95 -22.83 -11.94 2.66
N THR A 96 -22.02 -12.92 2.24
CA THR A 96 -21.40 -13.86 3.17
C THR A 96 -20.04 -13.38 3.65
N ILE A 97 -19.74 -13.69 4.91
CA ILE A 97 -18.42 -13.47 5.52
C ILE A 97 -17.77 -14.83 5.71
N THR A 98 -16.62 -15.03 5.06
CA THR A 98 -15.94 -16.32 4.98
C THR A 98 -14.67 -16.36 5.82
N LEU A 99 -13.92 -15.24 5.87
CA LEU A 99 -12.69 -15.12 6.64
C LEU A 99 -12.93 -14.37 7.95
N THR A 100 -12.20 -14.76 9.00
CA THR A 100 -12.15 -14.01 10.26
C THR A 100 -11.34 -12.72 10.08
N ASN A 101 -11.57 -11.71 10.92
CA ASN A 101 -10.79 -10.46 10.86
C ASN A 101 -9.29 -10.68 10.97
N GLN A 102 -8.87 -11.60 11.84
CA GLN A 102 -7.47 -11.89 12.04
C GLN A 102 -6.85 -12.49 10.77
N GLU A 103 -7.55 -13.38 10.08
CA GLU A 103 -7.07 -13.91 8.78
C GLU A 103 -6.95 -12.79 7.73
N ILE A 104 -7.91 -11.87 7.68
CA ILE A 104 -7.88 -10.71 6.77
C ILE A 104 -6.69 -9.81 7.07
N TYR A 105 -6.54 -9.38 8.32
CA TYR A 105 -5.45 -8.49 8.73
C TYR A 105 -4.08 -9.16 8.63
N SER A 106 -3.98 -10.45 8.98
CA SER A 106 -2.75 -11.22 8.76
C SER A 106 -2.43 -11.31 7.29
N SER A 107 -3.41 -11.61 6.44
CA SER A 107 -3.20 -11.70 4.99
C SER A 107 -2.71 -10.37 4.41
N ILE A 108 -3.32 -9.23 4.79
CA ILE A 108 -2.87 -7.90 4.35
C ILE A 108 -1.42 -7.62 4.81
N THR A 109 -1.10 -7.98 6.06
CA THR A 109 0.23 -7.77 6.64
C THR A 109 1.28 -8.60 5.90
N LEU A 110 1.01 -9.90 5.75
CA LEU A 110 1.87 -10.86 5.09
C LEU A 110 2.05 -10.56 3.61
N HIS A 111 0.98 -10.18 2.90
CA HIS A 111 1.05 -9.72 1.52
C HIS A 111 2.07 -8.59 1.36
N GLY A 112 1.96 -7.55 2.20
CA GLY A 112 2.89 -6.42 2.18
C GLY A 112 4.34 -6.86 2.40
N LEU A 113 4.59 -7.67 3.44
CA LEU A 113 5.94 -8.12 3.79
C LEU A 113 6.56 -9.02 2.73
N ARG A 114 5.81 -10.03 2.28
CA ARG A 114 6.25 -11.02 1.28
C ARG A 114 6.45 -10.39 -0.08
N MET A 115 5.58 -9.48 -0.52
CA MET A 115 5.71 -8.83 -1.83
C MET A 115 6.83 -7.79 -1.87
N LEU A 116 6.94 -6.91 -0.88
CA LEU A 116 7.97 -5.86 -0.88
C LEU A 116 9.36 -6.42 -0.64
N PHE A 117 9.51 -7.20 0.43
CA PHE A 117 10.84 -7.62 0.92
C PHE A 117 11.22 -9.01 0.42
N GLY A 118 10.29 -9.96 0.47
CA GLY A 118 10.55 -11.34 0.02
C GLY A 118 10.64 -11.48 -1.50
N PHE A 119 9.79 -10.77 -2.25
CA PHE A 119 9.73 -10.84 -3.70
C PHE A 119 10.49 -9.70 -4.39
N ALA A 120 10.01 -8.46 -4.32
CA ALA A 120 10.54 -7.35 -5.12
C ALA A 120 12.01 -7.04 -4.79
N GLN A 121 12.31 -6.78 -3.52
CA GLN A 121 13.68 -6.48 -3.06
C GLN A 121 14.65 -7.64 -3.41
N GLN A 122 14.28 -8.89 -3.13
CA GLN A 122 15.13 -10.04 -3.42
C GLN A 122 15.34 -10.27 -4.92
N LEU A 123 14.29 -10.11 -5.73
CA LEU A 123 14.35 -10.22 -7.19
C LEU A 123 15.33 -9.20 -7.77
N GLU A 124 15.26 -7.96 -7.30
CA GLU A 124 16.13 -6.87 -7.73
C GLU A 124 17.58 -7.07 -7.30
N MET A 125 17.81 -7.45 -6.04
CA MET A 125 19.15 -7.78 -5.54
C MET A 125 19.80 -8.90 -6.36
N ALA A 126 19.01 -9.87 -6.84
CA ALA A 126 19.48 -10.96 -7.68
C ALA A 126 19.87 -10.47 -9.09
N LEU A 127 18.93 -9.82 -9.78
CA LEU A 127 19.10 -9.41 -11.17
C LEU A 127 20.16 -8.33 -11.31
N PHE A 128 20.10 -7.29 -10.48
CA PHE A 128 20.96 -6.13 -10.64
C PHE A 128 22.31 -6.31 -9.95
N GLY A 129 22.40 -7.16 -8.92
CA GLY A 129 23.69 -7.62 -8.41
C GLY A 129 24.49 -8.34 -9.51
N LEU A 130 23.85 -9.28 -10.23
CA LEU A 130 24.49 -9.97 -11.35
C LEU A 130 24.82 -9.02 -12.51
N LEU A 131 23.87 -8.20 -12.94
CA LEU A 131 24.09 -7.25 -14.03
C LEU A 131 25.20 -6.26 -13.70
N ALA A 132 25.27 -5.77 -12.47
CA ALA A 132 26.27 -4.79 -12.07
C ALA A 132 27.68 -5.37 -12.08
N ILE A 133 27.86 -6.57 -11.53
CA ILE A 133 29.16 -7.28 -11.58
C ILE A 133 29.60 -7.49 -13.04
N ASN A 134 28.69 -7.91 -13.91
CA ASN A 134 28.97 -8.11 -15.33
C ASN A 134 29.35 -6.79 -16.02
N ALA A 135 28.57 -5.74 -15.81
CA ALA A 135 28.77 -4.42 -16.40
C ALA A 135 30.07 -3.76 -15.93
N MET A 136 30.48 -3.99 -14.68
CA MET A 136 31.78 -3.56 -14.17
C MET A 136 32.94 -4.41 -14.68
N GLY A 137 32.70 -5.63 -15.17
CA GLY A 137 33.75 -6.54 -15.61
C GLY A 137 34.68 -7.02 -14.49
N VAL A 138 34.23 -6.97 -13.23
CA VAL A 138 35.02 -7.39 -12.06
C VAL A 138 34.73 -8.83 -11.69
N LYS A 139 35.74 -9.57 -11.22
CA LYS A 139 35.56 -10.94 -10.72
C LYS A 139 34.82 -10.89 -9.37
N PRO A 140 33.72 -11.65 -9.16
CA PRO A 140 33.01 -11.66 -7.90
C PRO A 140 33.84 -12.34 -6.82
N ARG A 141 33.90 -11.72 -5.65
CA ARG A 141 34.62 -12.17 -4.44
C ARG A 141 33.67 -12.15 -3.24
N HIS A 142 34.18 -12.51 -2.07
CA HIS A 142 33.43 -12.51 -0.80
C HIS A 142 32.13 -13.31 -0.87
N LYS A 143 32.20 -14.52 -1.43
CA LYS A 143 31.09 -15.46 -1.60
C LYS A 143 30.22 -15.56 -0.34
N TRP A 144 30.84 -15.76 0.83
CA TRP A 144 30.13 -15.92 2.10
C TRP A 144 29.25 -14.72 2.46
N ALA A 145 29.66 -13.49 2.17
CA ALA A 145 28.85 -12.31 2.45
C ALA A 145 27.52 -12.35 1.68
N LEU A 146 27.56 -12.67 0.38
CA LEU A 146 26.34 -12.78 -0.42
C LEU A 146 25.47 -13.97 0.01
N TYR A 147 26.05 -15.12 0.34
CA TYR A 147 25.28 -16.26 0.88
C TYR A 147 24.62 -15.92 2.23
N THR A 148 25.32 -15.22 3.12
CA THR A 148 24.76 -14.75 4.39
C THR A 148 23.61 -13.78 4.15
N SER A 149 23.77 -12.82 3.23
CA SER A 149 22.69 -11.91 2.85
C SER A 149 21.44 -12.66 2.36
N VAL A 150 21.61 -13.63 1.46
CA VAL A 150 20.49 -14.43 0.93
C VAL A 150 19.85 -15.32 2.00
N GLY A 151 20.65 -15.89 2.89
CA GLY A 151 20.13 -16.64 4.03
C GLY A 151 19.29 -15.76 4.96
N LEU A 152 19.82 -14.57 5.30
CA LEU A 152 19.18 -13.64 6.21
C LEU A 152 17.90 -13.02 5.65
N ILE A 153 17.82 -12.70 4.35
CA ILE A 153 16.58 -12.15 3.78
C ILE A 153 15.44 -13.18 3.75
N ASN A 154 15.75 -14.48 3.55
CA ASN A 154 14.71 -15.52 3.60
C ASN A 154 14.34 -15.84 5.06
N ALA A 155 15.34 -15.93 5.94
CA ALA A 155 15.11 -16.08 7.37
C ALA A 155 14.30 -14.90 7.94
N SER A 156 14.52 -13.67 7.46
CA SER A 156 13.76 -12.51 7.93
C SER A 156 12.29 -12.62 7.63
N ILE A 157 11.90 -13.06 6.43
CA ILE A 157 10.49 -13.22 6.09
C ILE A 157 9.86 -14.32 6.95
N MET A 158 10.55 -15.45 7.15
CA MET A 158 10.09 -16.50 8.06
C MET A 158 9.96 -16.04 9.52
N LEU A 159 10.88 -15.19 9.98
CA LEU A 159 10.85 -14.64 11.35
C LEU A 159 9.75 -13.59 11.53
N LEU A 160 9.52 -12.75 10.51
CA LEU A 160 8.44 -11.78 10.48
C LEU A 160 7.08 -12.48 10.46
N GLU A 161 6.95 -13.61 9.77
CA GLU A 161 5.75 -14.43 9.74
C GLU A 161 5.43 -15.12 11.06
N GLY A 162 6.45 -15.51 11.82
CA GLY A 162 6.29 -16.32 13.04
C GLY A 162 6.37 -17.83 12.79
N PRO A 163 6.27 -18.65 13.85
CA PRO A 163 6.44 -20.10 13.76
C PRO A 163 5.28 -20.79 12.99
N PHE A 164 5.64 -21.73 12.12
CA PHE A 164 4.68 -22.61 11.46
C PHE A 164 4.42 -23.85 12.33
N TYR A 165 3.19 -24.03 12.83
CA TYR A 165 2.80 -25.24 13.56
C TYR A 165 2.15 -26.25 12.60
N ILE A 166 2.56 -27.52 12.72
CA ILE A 166 2.05 -28.61 11.87
C ILE A 166 0.60 -28.98 12.25
N TRP A 167 0.22 -28.73 13.50
CA TRP A 167 -1.16 -28.88 14.01
C TRP A 167 -1.63 -27.54 14.59
N PRO A 168 -2.17 -26.64 13.75
CA PRO A 168 -2.83 -25.44 14.27
C PRO A 168 -4.08 -25.86 15.05
N ALA A 169 -4.24 -25.41 16.30
CA ALA A 169 -5.53 -25.50 16.96
C ALA A 169 -6.43 -24.36 16.46
N PHE A 170 -7.75 -24.57 16.47
CA PHE A 170 -8.70 -23.52 16.10
C PHE A 170 -8.50 -22.32 17.05
N ASN A 171 -8.32 -21.11 16.51
CA ASN A 171 -8.00 -19.86 17.22
C ASN A 171 -6.51 -19.62 17.62
N ASP A 172 -5.58 -20.43 17.13
CA ASP A 172 -4.12 -20.19 17.29
C ASP A 172 -3.58 -19.27 16.18
N ASN A 173 -3.79 -17.96 16.32
CA ASN A 173 -3.51 -16.97 15.29
C ASN A 173 -2.07 -16.39 15.38
N TYR A 174 -1.06 -17.12 14.91
CA TYR A 174 0.36 -16.73 15.03
C TYR A 174 0.87 -15.68 14.04
N PHE A 175 0.11 -15.37 12.99
CA PHE A 175 0.58 -14.47 11.96
C PHE A 175 0.38 -13.00 12.38
N PRO A 176 1.36 -12.13 12.11
CA PRO A 176 1.26 -10.70 12.40
C PRO A 176 0.09 -10.08 11.64
N SER A 177 -0.73 -9.26 12.30
CA SER A 177 -1.96 -8.67 11.75
C SER A 177 -2.01 -7.14 11.85
N LEU A 178 -0.87 -6.47 11.89
CA LEU A 178 -0.76 -5.04 12.21
C LEU A 178 -0.43 -4.15 11.01
N GLY A 179 -0.45 -4.72 9.81
CA GLY A 179 0.10 -4.13 8.60
C GLY A 179 1.63 -4.11 8.59
N TRP A 180 2.21 -4.02 7.40
CA TRP A 180 3.67 -4.01 7.24
C TRP A 180 4.35 -2.77 7.84
N THR A 181 3.59 -1.72 8.14
CA THR A 181 4.06 -0.44 8.69
C THR A 181 4.20 -0.44 10.22
N PHE A 182 3.64 -1.44 10.91
CA PHE A 182 3.63 -1.60 12.37
C PHE A 182 3.72 -0.28 13.17
N SER A 183 2.60 0.41 13.37
CA SER A 183 2.60 1.61 14.23
C SER A 183 3.01 1.20 15.65
N SER A 184 3.94 1.92 16.28
CA SER A 184 4.51 1.54 17.59
C SER A 184 3.61 1.79 18.84
N PRO A 185 2.27 1.73 18.73
CA PRO A 185 1.44 1.32 19.87
C PRO A 185 0.68 -0.01 19.64
N LEU A 186 0.90 -0.69 18.51
CA LEU A 186 0.12 -1.88 18.15
C LEU A 186 0.57 -3.18 18.85
N GLY A 187 1.69 -3.13 19.58
CA GLY A 187 2.32 -4.30 20.21
C GLY A 187 2.11 -4.44 21.72
N ILE A 188 1.07 -3.84 22.33
CA ILE A 188 0.86 -3.99 23.78
C ILE A 188 0.75 -5.48 24.18
N GLN A 189 1.58 -5.87 25.14
CA GLN A 189 1.43 -7.13 25.88
C GLN A 189 0.02 -7.27 26.47
N GLY A 190 -0.66 -8.38 26.15
CA GLY A 190 -1.96 -8.74 26.73
C GLY A 190 -3.16 -8.60 25.78
N GLN A 191 -3.08 -7.75 24.75
CA GLN A 191 -4.14 -7.60 23.72
C GLN A 191 -3.75 -8.27 22.39
N SER A 192 -2.44 -8.32 22.11
CA SER A 192 -1.87 -8.79 20.84
C SER A 192 -0.66 -9.71 21.10
N ALA A 193 -0.78 -10.61 22.08
CA ALA A 193 0.30 -11.55 22.42
C ALA A 193 0.73 -12.45 21.24
N TYR A 194 -0.05 -12.46 20.16
CA TYR A 194 0.13 -13.31 19.00
C TYR A 194 0.61 -12.56 17.72
N ALA A 195 0.67 -11.21 17.69
CA ALA A 195 1.00 -10.47 16.46
C ALA A 195 2.42 -9.84 16.40
N ILE A 196 3.10 -9.58 17.53
CA ILE A 196 4.51 -9.08 17.54
C ILE A 196 5.29 -9.73 18.69
N GLY A 197 5.88 -10.91 18.42
CA GLY A 197 6.84 -11.54 19.33
C GLY A 197 8.29 -11.08 19.11
N PRO A 198 9.27 -11.56 19.89
CA PRO A 198 10.69 -11.31 19.65
C PRO A 198 11.14 -11.66 18.22
N LEU A 199 10.51 -12.66 17.61
CA LEU A 199 10.79 -13.09 16.23
C LEU A 199 10.50 -11.99 15.20
N TRP A 200 9.48 -11.17 15.40
CA TRP A 200 9.17 -10.03 14.51
C TRP A 200 10.34 -9.06 14.44
N PHE A 201 10.83 -8.62 15.60
CA PHE A 201 11.96 -7.69 15.68
C PHE A 201 13.26 -8.32 15.16
N LEU A 202 13.49 -9.59 15.47
CA LEU A 202 14.61 -10.35 14.89
C LEU A 202 14.50 -10.46 13.37
N GLY A 203 13.29 -10.57 12.84
CA GLY A 203 12.99 -10.54 11.41
C GLY A 203 13.40 -9.22 10.77
N TRP A 204 13.00 -8.08 11.35
CA TRP A 204 13.43 -6.76 10.86
C TRP A 204 14.94 -6.54 10.95
N TYR A 205 15.60 -7.02 12.01
CA TYR A 205 17.06 -7.01 12.11
C TYR A 205 17.73 -7.91 11.07
N ALA A 206 17.21 -9.12 10.84
CA ALA A 206 17.72 -10.02 9.82
C ALA A 206 17.57 -9.43 8.42
N LEU A 207 16.44 -8.78 8.11
CA LEU A 207 16.21 -8.09 6.84
C LEU A 207 17.19 -6.93 6.67
N THR A 208 17.34 -6.09 7.69
CA THR A 208 18.28 -4.97 7.69
C THR A 208 19.71 -5.44 7.47
N ALA A 209 20.15 -6.45 8.21
CA ALA A 209 21.46 -7.05 8.05
C ALA A 209 21.65 -7.64 6.64
N ALA A 210 20.65 -8.35 6.11
CA ALA A 210 20.71 -8.93 4.78
C ALA A 210 20.99 -7.89 3.70
N VAL A 211 20.24 -6.78 3.71
CA VAL A 211 20.30 -5.75 2.67
C VAL A 211 21.57 -4.90 2.83
N LEU A 212 21.98 -4.58 4.06
CA LEU A 212 23.26 -3.89 4.33
C LEU A 212 24.48 -4.71 3.92
N ILE A 213 24.48 -6.03 4.17
CA ILE A 213 25.57 -6.92 3.74
C ILE A 213 25.64 -6.97 2.21
N TRP A 214 24.50 -7.03 1.52
CA TRP A 214 24.47 -6.99 0.06
C TRP A 214 24.98 -5.66 -0.50
N ALA A 215 24.57 -4.53 0.08
CA ALA A 215 25.05 -3.21 -0.32
C ALA A 215 26.56 -3.08 -0.09
N GLY A 216 27.06 -3.51 1.06
CA GLY A 216 28.50 -3.57 1.35
C GLY A 216 29.26 -4.46 0.37
N TRP A 217 28.69 -5.62 0.01
CA TRP A 217 29.23 -6.50 -1.02
C TRP A 217 29.32 -5.78 -2.37
N MET A 218 28.29 -5.02 -2.78
CA MET A 218 28.33 -4.21 -4.00
C MET A 218 29.36 -3.08 -3.96
N LEU A 219 29.47 -2.36 -2.84
CA LEU A 219 30.46 -1.29 -2.67
C LEU A 219 31.90 -1.79 -2.80
N VAL A 220 32.20 -2.99 -2.27
CA VAL A 220 33.53 -3.62 -2.41
C VAL A 220 33.86 -3.85 -3.89
N HIS A 221 32.91 -4.36 -4.68
CA HIS A 221 33.12 -4.62 -6.10
C HIS A 221 33.21 -3.33 -6.92
N PHE A 222 32.42 -2.32 -6.55
CA PHE A 222 32.52 -0.98 -7.16
C PHE A 222 33.88 -0.33 -6.89
N ARG A 223 34.40 -0.45 -5.66
CA ARG A 223 35.76 -0.02 -5.31
C ARG A 223 36.82 -0.77 -6.12
N ASP A 224 36.70 -2.08 -6.25
CA ASP A 224 37.64 -2.89 -7.03
C ASP A 224 37.62 -2.49 -8.50
N TRP A 225 36.44 -2.19 -9.05
CA TRP A 225 36.29 -1.63 -10.39
C TRP A 225 36.99 -0.28 -10.53
N LEU A 226 36.77 0.66 -9.60
CA LEU A 226 37.47 1.96 -9.59
C LEU A 226 38.99 1.80 -9.58
N ARG A 227 39.52 0.87 -8.77
CA ARG A 227 40.96 0.58 -8.66
C ARG A 227 41.54 -0.12 -9.88
N SER A 228 40.73 -0.89 -10.60
CA SER A 228 41.17 -1.59 -11.81
C SER A 228 41.37 -0.69 -13.01
N ARG A 229 40.90 0.56 -12.94
CA ARG A 229 41.02 1.54 -14.03
C ARG A 229 42.38 2.25 -14.00
N PRO A 230 43.00 2.51 -15.17
CA PRO A 230 44.24 3.28 -15.25
C PRO A 230 44.08 4.66 -14.59
N ALA A 231 45.09 5.12 -13.85
CA ALA A 231 45.09 6.46 -13.26
C ALA A 231 44.93 7.51 -14.37
N GLY A 232 43.87 8.33 -14.29
CA GLY A 232 43.53 9.32 -15.32
C GLY A 232 42.63 8.82 -16.47
N ALA A 233 42.19 7.55 -16.46
CA ALA A 233 41.24 7.05 -17.45
C ALA A 233 39.88 7.76 -17.35
N ALA A 234 39.52 8.51 -18.38
CA ALA A 234 38.26 9.24 -18.50
C ALA A 234 37.06 8.31 -18.85
N GLY A 235 36.87 7.22 -18.11
CA GLY A 235 35.78 6.28 -18.34
C GLY A 235 34.50 6.69 -17.59
N ARG A 236 33.42 7.00 -18.30
CA ARG A 236 32.11 7.22 -17.67
C ARG A 236 31.52 5.90 -17.19
N LEU A 237 30.77 5.92 -16.10
CA LEU A 237 30.00 4.76 -15.65
C LEU A 237 28.82 4.57 -16.63
N PRO A 238 28.48 3.36 -17.08
CA PRO A 238 27.20 3.12 -17.76
C PRO A 238 26.03 3.72 -16.97
N VAL A 239 25.07 4.33 -17.65
CA VAL A 239 23.97 5.02 -16.96
C VAL A 239 23.16 4.07 -16.07
N SER A 240 22.90 2.85 -16.51
CA SER A 240 22.22 1.84 -15.69
C SER A 240 22.98 1.57 -14.38
N LEU A 241 24.31 1.45 -14.44
CA LEU A 241 25.14 1.27 -13.25
C LEU A 241 25.11 2.47 -12.30
N LEU A 242 24.90 3.69 -12.80
CA LEU A 242 24.75 4.88 -11.97
C LEU A 242 23.55 4.77 -11.04
N PHE A 243 22.42 4.28 -11.55
CA PHE A 243 21.20 4.09 -10.77
C PHE A 243 21.29 2.89 -9.82
N VAL A 244 21.99 1.81 -10.21
CA VAL A 244 22.32 0.73 -9.26
C VAL A 244 23.20 1.27 -8.13
N PHE A 245 24.20 2.09 -8.44
CA PHE A 245 25.07 2.69 -7.43
C PHE A 245 24.32 3.67 -6.51
N ALA A 246 23.43 4.50 -7.07
CA ALA A 246 22.55 5.37 -6.30
C ALA A 246 21.69 4.56 -5.32
N THR A 247 21.14 3.42 -5.77
CA THR A 247 20.40 2.49 -4.92
C THR A 247 21.27 1.96 -3.77
N VAL A 248 22.50 1.51 -4.07
CA VAL A 248 23.44 0.98 -3.07
C VAL A 248 23.81 2.04 -2.02
N ILE A 249 23.91 3.33 -2.39
CA ILE A 249 24.11 4.44 -1.45
C ILE A 249 22.86 4.69 -0.60
N LEU A 250 21.68 4.62 -1.20
CA LEU A 250 20.42 4.85 -0.49
C LEU A 250 20.09 3.76 0.52
N ILE A 251 20.53 2.52 0.31
CA ILE A 251 20.28 1.41 1.24
C ILE A 251 20.66 1.73 2.69
N PRO A 252 21.90 2.11 3.05
CA PRO A 252 22.24 2.42 4.44
C PRO A 252 21.48 3.64 4.98
N ILE A 253 21.20 4.64 4.14
CA ILE A 253 20.42 5.82 4.52
C ILE A 253 18.97 5.45 4.85
N THR A 254 18.42 4.46 4.12
CA THR A 254 17.05 3.98 4.25
C THR A 254 16.89 2.99 5.39
N TYR A 255 17.77 2.00 5.50
CA TYR A 255 17.67 0.93 6.50
C TYR A 255 18.25 1.34 7.88
N GLY A 256 19.03 2.41 7.96
CA GLY A 256 19.49 2.98 9.24
C GLY A 256 18.33 3.41 10.14
N PRO A 257 17.37 4.22 9.65
CA PRO A 257 16.15 4.56 10.39
C PRO A 257 15.34 3.34 10.84
N LEU A 258 15.18 2.31 9.99
CA LEU A 258 14.50 1.07 10.38
C LEU A 258 15.21 0.38 11.56
N LEU A 259 16.55 0.31 11.53
CA LEU A 259 17.34 -0.24 12.63
C LEU A 259 17.09 0.53 13.93
N VAL A 260 17.11 1.87 13.86
CA VAL A 260 16.86 2.75 15.02
C VAL A 260 15.46 2.53 15.58
N SER A 261 14.44 2.55 14.71
CA SER A 261 13.04 2.38 15.10
C SER A 261 12.81 1.01 15.76
N THR A 262 13.30 -0.07 15.12
CA THR A 262 13.22 -1.44 15.66
C THR A 262 13.95 -1.56 17.00
N THR A 263 15.11 -0.91 17.15
CA THR A 263 15.89 -0.93 18.42
C THR A 263 15.13 -0.22 19.54
N TRP A 264 14.52 0.94 19.23
CA TRP A 264 13.73 1.69 20.18
C TRP A 264 12.52 0.86 20.63
N ASP A 265 11.81 0.23 19.69
CA ASP A 265 10.70 -0.67 20.01
C ASP A 265 11.13 -1.80 20.94
N ILE A 266 12.21 -2.53 20.63
CA ILE A 266 12.73 -3.59 21.50
C ILE A 266 13.07 -3.04 22.89
N GLY A 267 13.76 -1.89 22.95
CA GLY A 267 14.11 -1.23 24.21
C GLY A 267 12.88 -0.88 25.04
N THR A 268 11.82 -0.43 24.39
CA THR A 268 10.55 -0.12 25.05
C THR A 268 9.84 -1.39 25.51
N TYR A 269 9.67 -2.40 24.65
CA TYR A 269 8.94 -3.63 24.96
C TYR A 269 9.64 -4.51 26.00
N TYR A 270 10.98 -4.63 25.93
CA TYR A 270 11.73 -5.60 26.74
C TYR A 270 12.63 -4.98 27.79
N LEU A 271 13.03 -3.71 27.65
CA LEU A 271 13.98 -3.03 28.54
C LEU A 271 13.38 -1.83 29.29
N GLY A 272 12.11 -1.50 29.05
CA GLY A 272 11.40 -0.41 29.73
C GLY A 272 11.82 1.00 29.29
N TRP A 273 12.38 1.18 28.09
CA TRP A 273 12.69 2.51 27.55
C TRP A 273 11.40 3.30 27.28
N GLY A 274 11.42 4.61 27.52
CA GLY A 274 10.33 5.49 27.09
C GLY A 274 10.30 5.64 25.57
N LEU A 275 9.11 5.63 24.97
CA LEU A 275 8.90 5.79 23.52
C LEU A 275 8.00 6.99 23.23
N ASN A 276 8.42 7.87 22.31
CA ASN A 276 7.48 8.78 21.66
C ASN A 276 7.03 8.15 20.34
N PRO A 277 5.76 7.72 20.22
CA PRO A 277 5.29 6.98 19.05
C PRO A 277 5.34 7.82 17.77
N LEU A 278 5.03 9.12 17.84
CA LEU A 278 5.08 10.01 16.68
C LEU A 278 6.50 10.19 16.15
N VAL A 279 7.48 10.38 17.05
CA VAL A 279 8.90 10.46 16.65
C VAL A 279 9.36 9.14 16.04
N ASN A 280 8.98 8.01 16.64
CA ASN A 280 9.34 6.71 16.10
C ASN A 280 8.70 6.46 14.72
N GLN A 281 7.47 6.93 14.51
CA GLN A 281 6.77 6.86 13.22
C GLN A 281 7.47 7.72 12.16
N VAL A 282 7.96 8.92 12.51
CA VAL A 282 8.79 9.74 11.61
C VAL A 282 10.06 8.98 11.21
N ILE A 283 10.76 8.37 12.17
CA ILE A 283 11.97 7.57 11.90
C ILE A 283 11.62 6.38 11.00
N PHE A 284 10.54 5.67 11.29
CA PHE A 284 10.07 4.56 10.45
C PHE A 284 9.77 5.00 9.02
N TRP A 285 9.10 6.14 8.82
CA TRP A 285 8.77 6.60 7.47
C TRP A 285 9.95 7.20 6.71
N MET A 286 11.04 7.60 7.38
CA MET A 286 12.31 7.82 6.69
C MET A 286 12.82 6.54 6.01
N PHE A 287 12.61 5.38 6.63
CA PHE A 287 12.79 4.08 5.98
C PHE A 287 11.69 3.81 4.94
N GLY A 288 10.41 3.92 5.32
CA GLY A 288 9.26 3.53 4.49
C GLY A 288 9.18 4.28 3.16
N HIS A 289 9.56 5.56 3.14
CA HIS A 289 9.72 6.29 1.88
C HIS A 289 11.03 5.94 1.17
N GLY A 290 12.13 5.75 1.91
CA GLY A 290 13.41 5.37 1.32
C GLY A 290 13.34 4.04 0.55
N ILE A 291 12.63 3.04 1.08
CA ILE A 291 12.56 1.70 0.48
C ILE A 291 11.88 1.72 -0.89
N VAL A 292 10.83 2.54 -1.08
CA VAL A 292 10.17 2.59 -2.38
C VAL A 292 11.07 3.18 -3.46
N TYR A 293 12.01 4.06 -3.13
CA TYR A 293 13.03 4.56 -4.06
C TYR A 293 14.20 3.60 -4.25
N VAL A 294 14.59 2.86 -3.20
CA VAL A 294 15.55 1.74 -3.35
C VAL A 294 15.01 0.74 -4.37
N LEU A 295 13.72 0.42 -4.30
CA LEU A 295 13.05 -0.43 -5.28
C LEU A 295 12.91 0.25 -6.64
N PHE A 296 12.47 1.52 -6.70
CA PHE A 296 12.17 2.19 -7.98
C PHE A 296 13.40 2.52 -8.85
N LEU A 297 14.55 2.84 -8.26
CA LEU A 297 15.74 3.21 -9.03
C LEU A 297 16.33 2.03 -9.81
N ILE A 298 16.02 0.81 -9.41
CA ILE A 298 16.48 -0.41 -10.06
C ILE A 298 15.75 -0.66 -11.42
N PRO A 299 14.42 -0.61 -11.52
CA PRO A 299 13.68 -0.49 -12.77
C PRO A 299 14.11 0.70 -13.64
N VAL A 300 14.44 1.85 -13.04
CA VAL A 300 15.01 2.97 -13.80
C VAL A 300 16.34 2.56 -14.44
N ALA A 301 17.21 1.86 -13.70
CA ALA A 301 18.43 1.28 -14.24
C ALA A 301 18.15 0.28 -15.38
N ALA A 302 17.07 -0.52 -15.27
CA ALA A 302 16.64 -1.42 -16.34
C ALA A 302 16.26 -0.66 -17.61
N LEU A 303 15.48 0.41 -17.49
CA LEU A 303 15.06 1.21 -18.63
C LEU A 303 16.26 1.87 -19.32
N TYR A 304 17.20 2.41 -18.53
CA TYR A 304 18.45 2.94 -19.04
C TYR A 304 19.37 1.91 -19.68
N LEU A 305 19.21 0.63 -19.34
CA LEU A 305 19.90 -0.48 -19.99
C LEU A 305 19.19 -0.92 -21.28
N LEU A 306 17.90 -1.21 -21.19
CA LEU A 306 17.15 -1.90 -22.24
C LEU A 306 16.72 -0.97 -23.37
N ILE A 307 16.28 0.28 -23.08
CA ILE A 307 15.81 1.19 -24.12
C ILE A 307 16.89 1.49 -25.17
N PRO A 308 18.16 1.79 -24.80
CA PRO A 308 19.24 1.95 -25.77
C PRO A 308 19.48 0.69 -26.64
N ILE A 309 19.45 -0.50 -26.02
CA ILE A 309 19.66 -1.78 -26.71
C ILE A 309 18.55 -2.07 -27.72
N LEU A 310 17.28 -1.85 -27.31
CA LEU A 310 16.08 -2.11 -28.12
C LEU A 310 15.89 -1.09 -29.25
N SER A 311 16.29 0.17 -29.01
CA SER A 311 16.24 1.25 -30.00
C SER A 311 17.46 1.32 -30.90
N LYS A 312 18.55 0.63 -30.53
CA LYS A 312 19.87 0.69 -31.18
C LYS A 312 20.40 2.13 -31.23
N ARG A 313 20.18 2.87 -30.16
CA ARG A 313 20.60 4.28 -30.03
C ARG A 313 21.29 4.52 -28.70
N PRO A 314 22.32 5.38 -28.67
CA PRO A 314 22.91 5.81 -27.41
C PRO A 314 21.90 6.63 -26.60
N ILE A 315 22.06 6.62 -25.28
CA ILE A 315 21.22 7.43 -24.39
C ILE A 315 21.30 8.91 -24.77
N TYR A 316 20.16 9.58 -24.76
CA TYR A 316 20.07 10.99 -25.16
C TYR A 316 21.00 11.86 -24.33
N SER A 317 20.95 11.77 -22.99
CA SER A 317 21.85 12.58 -22.15
C SER A 317 22.35 11.93 -20.87
N TYR A 318 23.68 11.80 -20.80
CA TYR A 318 24.42 11.37 -19.61
C TYR A 318 24.38 12.40 -18.47
N ARG A 319 24.41 13.70 -18.81
CA ARG A 319 24.35 14.79 -17.81
C ARG A 319 23.02 14.79 -17.06
N PHE A 320 21.94 14.59 -17.80
CA PHE A 320 20.59 14.44 -17.24
C PHE A 320 20.48 13.22 -16.34
N ALA A 321 21.07 12.09 -16.74
CA ALA A 321 21.10 10.91 -15.88
C ALA A 321 21.87 11.14 -14.56
N ILE A 322 23.01 11.84 -14.60
CA ILE A 322 23.74 12.23 -13.38
C ILE A 322 22.88 13.14 -12.50
N LEU A 323 22.30 14.18 -13.08
CA LEU A 323 21.45 15.11 -12.36
C LEU A 323 20.30 14.37 -11.65
N ALA A 324 19.60 13.49 -12.38
CA ALA A 324 18.52 12.70 -11.82
C ALA A 324 19.00 11.80 -10.67
N ALA A 325 20.07 11.03 -10.86
CA ALA A 325 20.60 10.14 -9.83
C ALA A 325 21.03 10.88 -8.55
N VAL A 326 21.70 12.03 -8.68
CA VAL A 326 22.13 12.84 -7.53
C VAL A 326 20.92 13.43 -6.79
N LEU A 327 19.94 13.95 -7.53
CA LEU A 327 18.72 14.48 -6.93
C LEU A 327 17.91 13.40 -6.21
N PHE A 328 17.81 12.18 -6.76
CA PHE A 328 17.17 11.07 -6.06
C PHE A 328 17.89 10.74 -4.74
N ILE A 329 19.23 10.70 -4.72
CA ILE A 329 19.99 10.43 -3.49
C ILE A 329 19.73 11.50 -2.41
N ILE A 330 19.68 12.78 -2.80
CA ILE A 330 19.52 13.90 -1.86
C ILE A 330 18.10 14.02 -1.35
N LEU A 331 17.10 13.88 -2.25
CA LEU A 331 15.71 14.17 -1.91
C LEU A 331 15.05 13.00 -1.18
N THR A 332 15.30 11.75 -1.57
CA THR A 332 14.62 10.55 -1.02
C THR A 332 14.57 10.50 0.52
N PRO A 333 15.67 10.76 1.27
CA PRO A 333 15.65 10.67 2.72
C PRO A 333 14.81 11.75 3.43
N LEU A 334 14.43 12.81 2.71
CA LEU A 334 13.76 13.99 3.26
C LEU A 334 12.23 13.93 3.16
N LEU A 335 11.67 12.86 2.60
CA LEU A 335 10.27 12.79 2.18
C LEU A 335 9.38 11.94 3.09
N GLY A 336 9.94 11.31 4.13
CA GLY A 336 9.19 10.40 5.01
C GLY A 336 7.91 11.01 5.60
N ILE A 337 7.95 12.29 5.96
CA ILE A 337 6.82 13.02 6.58
C ILE A 337 5.60 13.12 5.65
N HIS A 338 5.72 12.93 4.34
CA HIS A 338 4.54 12.98 3.46
C HIS A 338 3.53 11.89 3.78
N HIS A 339 3.98 10.78 4.38
CA HIS A 339 3.10 9.69 4.80
C HIS A 339 2.37 10.01 6.12
N LEU A 340 2.70 11.16 6.71
CA LEU A 340 2.27 11.60 8.03
C LEU A 340 1.59 12.97 7.98
N PHE A 341 1.13 13.43 6.80
CA PHE A 341 0.57 14.78 6.66
C PHE A 341 -0.63 15.07 7.56
N LEU A 342 -1.43 14.06 7.93
CA LEU A 342 -2.56 14.24 8.86
C LEU A 342 -2.29 13.70 10.26
N THR A 343 -1.01 13.49 10.63
CA THR A 343 -0.60 13.32 12.04
C THR A 343 -0.41 14.67 12.71
N ALA A 344 -0.28 14.67 14.05
CA ALA A 344 -0.05 15.87 14.87
C ALA A 344 1.39 16.46 14.73
N LEU A 345 1.90 16.57 13.51
CA LEU A 345 3.18 17.20 13.21
C LEU A 345 3.05 18.73 13.07
N PRO A 346 4.09 19.50 13.42
CA PRO A 346 4.09 20.94 13.21
C PRO A 346 3.85 21.32 11.75
N THR A 347 3.01 22.32 11.52
CA THR A 347 2.61 22.81 10.19
C THR A 347 3.80 23.11 9.26
N TRP A 348 4.88 23.69 9.79
CA TRP A 348 6.07 23.98 8.98
C TRP A 348 6.72 22.71 8.40
N ALA A 349 6.66 21.59 9.12
CA ALA A 349 7.27 20.33 8.71
C ALA A 349 6.44 19.65 7.60
N THR A 350 5.12 19.70 7.71
CA THR A 350 4.21 19.15 6.69
C THR A 350 4.30 19.95 5.39
N TYR A 351 4.23 21.29 5.43
CA TYR A 351 4.37 22.14 4.24
C TYR A 351 5.76 22.01 3.58
N THR A 352 6.83 21.96 4.37
CA THR A 352 8.19 21.75 3.84
C THR A 352 8.26 20.43 3.08
N THR A 353 7.73 19.36 3.66
CA THR A 353 7.77 18.04 3.04
C THR A 353 6.87 17.95 1.81
N MET A 354 5.72 18.66 1.77
CA MET A 354 4.90 18.80 0.57
C MET A 354 5.71 19.41 -0.59
N VAL A 355 6.41 20.52 -0.36
CA VAL A 355 7.25 21.16 -1.39
C VAL A 355 8.36 20.21 -1.85
N LEU A 356 9.05 19.55 -0.92
CA LEU A 356 10.09 18.56 -1.26
C LEU A 356 9.51 17.39 -2.07
N SER A 357 8.28 16.96 -1.77
CA SER A 357 7.59 15.89 -2.49
C SER A 357 7.31 16.28 -3.94
N PHE A 358 6.96 17.53 -4.21
CA PHE A 358 6.86 18.00 -5.60
C PHE A 358 8.23 18.10 -6.29
N LEU A 359 9.31 18.44 -5.57
CA LEU A 359 10.65 18.50 -6.15
C LEU A 359 11.15 17.14 -6.65
N ILE A 360 10.68 16.02 -6.09
CA ILE A 360 11.05 14.67 -6.56
C ILE A 360 10.52 14.37 -7.98
N ILE A 361 9.52 15.13 -8.45
CA ILE A 361 9.01 15.02 -9.83
C ILE A 361 10.11 15.40 -10.82
N ILE A 362 11.04 16.30 -10.45
CA ILE A 362 12.11 16.78 -11.32
C ILE A 362 13.04 15.65 -11.78
N PRO A 363 13.72 14.90 -10.89
CA PRO A 363 14.59 13.80 -11.32
C PRO A 363 13.85 12.73 -12.12
N SER A 364 12.58 12.45 -11.78
CA SER A 364 11.72 11.56 -12.55
C SER A 364 11.46 12.10 -13.96
N ALA A 365 11.04 13.36 -14.08
CA ALA A 365 10.76 13.99 -15.37
C ALA A 365 12.02 14.07 -16.25
N VAL A 366 13.18 14.42 -15.67
CA VAL A 366 14.48 14.39 -16.38
C VAL A 366 14.75 12.98 -16.94
N THR A 367 14.49 11.97 -16.11
CA THR A 367 14.75 10.56 -16.42
C THR A 367 13.92 10.11 -17.62
N PHE A 368 12.60 10.22 -17.51
CA PHE A 368 11.67 9.76 -18.55
C PHE A 368 11.73 10.62 -19.82
N PHE A 369 12.04 11.92 -19.70
CA PHE A 369 12.31 12.77 -20.86
C PHE A 369 13.56 12.33 -21.62
N SER A 370 14.66 12.03 -20.92
CA SER A 370 15.90 11.53 -21.55
C SER A 370 15.68 10.19 -22.26
N LEU A 371 14.94 9.28 -21.62
CA LEU A 371 14.56 7.99 -22.21
C LEU A 371 13.64 8.17 -23.43
N TRP A 372 12.62 9.04 -23.35
CA TRP A 372 11.76 9.36 -24.48
C TRP A 372 12.53 9.96 -25.67
N MET A 373 13.42 10.91 -25.41
CA MET A 373 14.28 11.50 -26.44
C MET A 373 15.23 10.47 -27.08
N THR A 374 15.63 9.43 -26.35
CA THR A 374 16.41 8.31 -26.89
C THR A 374 15.60 7.53 -27.92
N MET A 375 14.30 7.32 -27.65
CA MET A 375 13.36 6.64 -28.56
C MET A 375 12.86 7.54 -29.70
N LYS A 376 12.94 8.86 -29.57
CA LYS A 376 12.35 9.81 -30.52
C LYS A 376 12.89 9.64 -31.95
N GLY A 377 12.00 9.40 -32.90
CA GLY A 377 12.37 9.22 -34.32
C GLY A 377 12.98 7.86 -34.64
N VAL A 378 12.88 6.88 -33.72
CA VAL A 378 13.13 5.46 -34.03
C VAL A 378 11.98 4.98 -34.91
N ARG A 379 12.31 4.45 -36.10
CA ARG A 379 11.31 3.86 -36.99
C ARG A 379 10.82 2.54 -36.43
N ARG A 380 9.59 2.13 -36.77
CA ARG A 380 9.03 0.82 -36.34
C ARG A 380 9.94 -0.36 -36.69
N SER A 381 10.64 -0.31 -37.83
CA SER A 381 11.59 -1.34 -38.26
C SER A 381 12.92 -1.36 -37.50
N GLN A 382 13.26 -0.29 -36.77
CA GLN A 382 14.49 -0.17 -35.99
C GLN A 382 14.29 -0.66 -34.54
N TRP A 383 13.07 -0.55 -34.01
CA TRP A 383 12.72 -1.00 -32.67
C TRP A 383 12.48 -2.51 -32.63
N GLU A 384 13.09 -3.20 -31.67
CA GLU A 384 12.91 -4.64 -31.49
C GLU A 384 11.64 -4.95 -30.69
N TRP A 385 10.52 -5.20 -31.40
CA TRP A 385 9.24 -5.59 -30.80
C TRP A 385 9.25 -7.05 -30.32
N ASN A 386 9.75 -7.29 -29.11
CA ASN A 386 9.75 -8.58 -28.44
C ASN A 386 9.21 -8.46 -27.00
N ILE A 387 9.19 -9.56 -26.24
CA ILE A 387 8.61 -9.57 -24.90
C ILE A 387 9.31 -8.60 -23.93
N VAL A 388 10.63 -8.46 -24.04
CA VAL A 388 11.43 -7.53 -23.23
C VAL A 388 11.00 -6.09 -23.51
N ALA A 389 10.79 -5.74 -24.78
CA ALA A 389 10.30 -4.42 -25.15
C ALA A 389 8.88 -4.13 -24.63
N LEU A 390 7.99 -5.13 -24.65
CA LEU A 390 6.63 -4.96 -24.14
C LEU A 390 6.64 -4.63 -22.64
N PHE A 391 7.38 -5.40 -21.84
CA PHE A 391 7.51 -5.12 -20.40
C PHE A 391 8.26 -3.81 -20.11
N ALA A 392 9.33 -3.50 -20.86
CA ALA A 392 10.06 -2.24 -20.69
C ALA A 392 9.19 -1.01 -21.01
N LEU A 393 8.34 -1.09 -22.05
CA LEU A 393 7.41 -0.01 -22.38
C LEU A 393 6.25 0.09 -21.38
N LEU A 394 5.77 -1.03 -20.86
CA LEU A 394 4.79 -1.02 -19.77
C LEU A 394 5.39 -0.39 -18.51
N ALA A 395 6.62 -0.74 -18.14
CA ALA A 395 7.34 -0.13 -17.02
C ALA A 395 7.55 1.37 -17.21
N PHE A 396 7.93 1.80 -18.42
CA PHE A 396 8.06 3.20 -18.78
C PHE A 396 6.72 3.95 -18.65
N ALA A 397 5.63 3.38 -19.17
CA ALA A 397 4.31 3.99 -19.10
C ALA A 397 3.74 4.01 -17.67
N GLY A 398 3.86 2.90 -16.94
CA GLY A 398 3.44 2.78 -15.54
C GLY A 398 4.19 3.73 -14.62
N SER A 399 5.49 3.97 -14.87
CA SER A 399 6.26 4.95 -14.11
C SER A 399 5.75 6.38 -14.31
N ILE A 400 5.34 6.72 -15.53
CA ILE A 400 4.74 8.03 -15.82
C ILE A 400 3.36 8.12 -15.18
N ALA A 401 2.50 7.12 -15.32
CA ALA A 401 1.17 7.11 -14.73
C ALA A 401 1.22 7.22 -13.19
N GLY A 402 2.08 6.43 -12.53
CA GLY A 402 2.26 6.52 -11.09
C GLY A 402 2.90 7.84 -10.65
N GLY A 403 3.81 8.39 -11.45
CA GLY A 403 4.38 9.71 -11.21
C GLY A 403 3.36 10.86 -11.36
N LEU A 404 2.31 10.69 -12.16
CA LEU A 404 1.23 11.67 -12.35
C LEU A 404 0.18 11.63 -11.24
N SER A 405 -0.05 10.49 -10.59
CA SER A 405 -0.95 10.37 -9.42
C SER A 405 -0.26 10.75 -8.09
N GLY A 406 1.07 10.82 -8.07
CA GLY A 406 1.85 11.23 -6.89
C GLY A 406 1.51 12.64 -6.36
N PRO A 407 1.38 13.68 -7.22
CA PRO A 407 0.91 15.00 -6.84
C PRO A 407 -0.37 15.01 -5.99
N ASP A 408 -1.33 14.15 -6.29
CA ASP A 408 -2.63 14.12 -5.59
C ASP A 408 -2.44 13.74 -4.12
N VAL A 409 -1.62 12.71 -3.85
CA VAL A 409 -1.29 12.28 -2.48
C VAL A 409 -0.19 13.12 -1.81
N ALA A 410 0.59 13.89 -2.60
CA ALA A 410 1.61 14.81 -2.07
C ALA A 410 1.03 16.17 -1.66
N THR A 411 -0.13 16.54 -2.19
CA THR A 411 -0.80 17.81 -1.88
C THR A 411 -1.56 17.67 -0.57
N ILE A 412 -1.23 18.45 0.46
CA ILE A 412 -1.89 18.34 1.78
C ILE A 412 -3.42 18.44 1.65
N GLY A 413 -3.93 19.41 0.89
CA GLY A 413 -5.37 19.60 0.71
C GLY A 413 -6.09 18.40 0.08
N ALA A 414 -5.57 17.85 -1.02
CA ALA A 414 -6.14 16.65 -1.64
C ALA A 414 -5.91 15.39 -0.79
N ASN A 415 -4.75 15.30 -0.13
CA ASN A 415 -4.45 14.21 0.79
C ASN A 415 -5.40 14.22 2.00
N VAL A 416 -6.07 15.32 2.34
CA VAL A 416 -7.11 15.23 3.37
C VAL A 416 -8.22 14.27 2.95
N ASP A 417 -8.65 14.25 1.70
CA ASP A 417 -9.72 13.35 1.24
C ASP A 417 -9.19 11.96 0.81
N LEU A 418 -7.92 11.89 0.37
CA LEU A 418 -7.33 10.69 -0.21
C LEU A 418 -6.54 9.84 0.79
N HIS A 419 -6.13 10.39 1.92
CA HIS A 419 -5.26 9.66 2.84
C HIS A 419 -5.95 8.41 3.40
N ASN A 420 -5.20 7.32 3.54
CA ASN A 420 -5.71 6.01 3.95
C ASN A 420 -6.83 5.42 3.07
N SER A 421 -7.30 6.09 2.03
CA SER A 421 -8.26 5.49 1.09
C SER A 421 -7.58 4.47 0.18
N LEU A 422 -8.38 3.69 -0.55
CA LEU A 422 -7.89 2.81 -1.60
C LEU A 422 -7.19 3.59 -2.74
N PHE A 423 -7.29 4.92 -2.79
CA PHE A 423 -6.54 5.76 -3.75
C PHE A 423 -5.04 5.69 -3.48
N VAL A 424 -4.62 5.67 -2.21
CA VAL A 424 -3.21 5.45 -1.85
C VAL A 424 -2.72 4.09 -2.34
N LEU A 425 -3.58 3.06 -2.27
CA LEU A 425 -3.27 1.74 -2.83
C LEU A 425 -3.17 1.78 -4.35
N SER A 426 -4.03 2.54 -5.04
CA SER A 426 -3.94 2.75 -6.49
C SER A 426 -2.60 3.39 -6.87
N HIS A 427 -2.25 4.52 -6.26
CA HIS A 427 -0.98 5.21 -6.51
C HIS A 427 0.21 4.26 -6.30
N PHE A 428 0.22 3.57 -5.15
CA PHE A 428 1.29 2.65 -4.80
C PHE A 428 1.38 1.46 -5.76
N HIS A 429 0.26 0.81 -6.10
CA HIS A 429 0.24 -0.34 -7.01
C HIS A 429 0.49 0.04 -8.47
N THR A 430 0.19 1.28 -8.86
CA THR A 430 0.61 1.80 -10.17
C THR A 430 2.13 1.78 -10.28
N ILE A 431 2.82 2.27 -9.25
CA ILE A 431 4.28 2.24 -9.22
C ILE A 431 4.79 0.80 -9.04
N THR A 432 4.30 0.03 -8.09
CA THR A 432 4.88 -1.29 -7.80
C THR A 432 4.55 -2.34 -8.87
N ILE A 433 3.30 -2.48 -9.29
CA ILE A 433 2.91 -3.47 -10.31
C ILE A 433 3.32 -3.00 -11.70
N LEU A 434 2.88 -1.80 -12.11
CA LEU A 434 3.01 -1.38 -13.52
C LEU A 434 4.37 -0.77 -13.86
N ALA A 435 5.16 -0.32 -12.88
CA ALA A 435 6.52 0.18 -13.11
C ALA A 435 7.61 -0.78 -12.60
N ILE A 436 7.61 -1.10 -11.31
CA ILE A 436 8.72 -1.81 -10.66
C ILE A 436 8.77 -3.27 -11.11
N VAL A 437 7.69 -4.02 -10.89
CA VAL A 437 7.61 -5.45 -11.21
C VAL A 437 7.75 -5.70 -12.71
N THR A 438 7.09 -4.89 -13.55
CA THR A 438 7.22 -4.99 -15.02
C THR A 438 8.63 -4.64 -15.50
N GLY A 439 9.30 -3.67 -14.88
CA GLY A 439 10.70 -3.33 -15.15
C GLY A 439 11.64 -4.49 -14.80
N ALA A 440 11.42 -5.11 -13.65
CA ALA A 440 12.13 -6.33 -13.25
C ALA A 440 11.85 -7.49 -14.23
N TYR A 441 10.60 -7.67 -14.68
CA TYR A 441 10.27 -8.67 -15.70
C TYR A 441 10.94 -8.41 -17.05
N ALA A 442 11.05 -7.15 -17.48
CA ALA A 442 11.77 -6.83 -18.71
C ALA A 442 13.21 -7.34 -18.65
N VAL A 443 13.89 -7.11 -17.52
CA VAL A 443 15.26 -7.61 -17.29
C VAL A 443 15.28 -9.13 -17.16
N LEU A 444 14.35 -9.71 -16.42
CA LEU A 444 14.27 -11.15 -16.22
C LEU A 444 14.09 -11.89 -17.56
N TYR A 445 13.22 -11.40 -18.44
CA TYR A 445 13.05 -11.96 -19.78
C TYR A 445 14.30 -11.86 -20.65
N ALA A 446 15.15 -10.85 -20.44
CA ALA A 446 16.42 -10.69 -21.12
C ALA A 446 17.53 -11.58 -20.54
N VAL A 447 17.59 -11.73 -19.22
CA VAL A 447 18.74 -12.33 -18.50
C VAL A 447 18.52 -13.81 -18.18
N PHE A 448 17.29 -14.24 -17.88
CA PHE A 448 16.98 -15.61 -17.48
C PHE A 448 17.41 -16.67 -18.52
N PRO A 449 17.24 -16.46 -19.85
CA PRO A 449 17.75 -17.39 -20.85
C PRO A 449 19.27 -17.55 -20.81
N LEU A 450 19.97 -16.45 -20.56
CA LEU A 450 21.44 -16.41 -20.49
C LEU A 450 21.93 -17.10 -19.20
N LEU A 451 21.23 -16.93 -18.08
CA LEU A 451 21.47 -17.65 -16.83
C LEU A 451 21.32 -19.16 -16.99
N CYS A 452 20.23 -19.60 -17.64
CA CYS A 452 19.96 -21.02 -17.85
C CYS A 452 20.82 -21.63 -18.98
N GLY A 453 21.36 -20.80 -19.88
CA GLY A 453 21.93 -21.23 -21.15
C GLY A 453 20.89 -21.85 -22.08
N ARG A 454 19.63 -21.42 -21.99
CA ARG A 454 18.50 -21.97 -22.74
C ARG A 454 17.53 -20.87 -23.18
N LEU A 455 17.05 -20.96 -24.41
CA LEU A 455 15.95 -20.16 -24.94
C LEU A 455 14.67 -20.39 -24.13
N TRP A 456 13.84 -19.35 -24.01
CA TRP A 456 12.51 -19.45 -23.41
C TRP A 456 11.73 -20.59 -24.05
N PHE A 457 11.18 -21.47 -23.22
CA PHE A 457 10.45 -22.65 -23.67
C PHE A 457 9.26 -22.30 -24.56
N SER A 458 8.47 -21.29 -24.17
CA SER A 458 7.35 -20.81 -24.96
C SER A 458 7.24 -19.29 -24.93
N MET A 459 7.38 -18.66 -26.11
CA MET A 459 7.09 -17.23 -26.28
C MET A 459 5.59 -16.93 -26.25
N TRP A 460 4.74 -17.94 -26.48
CA TRP A 460 3.29 -17.78 -26.32
C TRP A 460 2.91 -17.62 -24.86
N LEU A 461 3.45 -18.47 -23.96
CA LEU A 461 3.28 -18.30 -22.51
C LEU A 461 3.83 -16.96 -22.02
N ALA A 462 4.96 -16.51 -22.59
CA ALA A 462 5.52 -15.20 -22.26
C ALA A 462 4.58 -14.05 -22.62
N ARG A 463 3.93 -14.10 -23.79
CA ARG A 463 2.93 -13.11 -24.22
C ARG A 463 1.68 -13.16 -23.36
N ILE A 464 1.22 -14.34 -22.96
CA ILE A 464 0.10 -14.47 -22.01
C ILE A 464 0.47 -13.78 -20.71
N HIS A 465 1.62 -14.13 -20.11
CA HIS A 465 2.10 -13.48 -18.90
C HIS A 465 2.08 -11.95 -19.05
N PHE A 466 2.61 -11.40 -20.14
CA PHE A 466 2.54 -9.95 -20.39
C PHE A 466 1.10 -9.42 -20.43
N LEU A 467 0.22 -10.03 -21.23
CA LEU A 467 -1.16 -9.56 -21.38
C LEU A 467 -1.93 -9.61 -20.07
N THR A 468 -1.82 -10.70 -19.32
CA THR A 468 -2.48 -10.86 -18.03
C THR A 468 -1.92 -9.91 -16.97
N THR A 469 -0.61 -9.67 -16.96
CA THR A 469 0.01 -8.71 -16.03
C THR A 469 -0.42 -7.28 -16.35
N ALA A 470 -0.45 -6.91 -17.64
CA ALA A 470 -0.89 -5.59 -18.07
C ALA A 470 -2.38 -5.35 -17.77
N ILE A 471 -3.25 -6.26 -18.22
CA ILE A 471 -4.70 -6.13 -18.05
C ILE A 471 -5.09 -6.23 -16.58
N GLY A 472 -4.63 -7.28 -15.88
CA GLY A 472 -4.92 -7.47 -14.46
C GLY A 472 -4.39 -6.33 -13.60
N GLY A 473 -3.16 -5.86 -13.85
CA GLY A 473 -2.58 -4.72 -13.14
C GLY A 473 -3.33 -3.41 -13.35
N ILE A 474 -3.76 -3.11 -14.59
CA ILE A 474 -4.58 -1.93 -14.89
C ILE A 474 -5.95 -2.02 -14.21
N ILE A 475 -6.60 -3.18 -14.26
CA ILE A 475 -7.89 -3.40 -13.59
C ILE A 475 -7.77 -3.12 -12.09
N ILE A 476 -6.75 -3.70 -11.43
CA ILE A 476 -6.52 -3.52 -10.00
C ILE A 476 -6.35 -2.04 -9.64
N VAL A 477 -5.47 -1.33 -10.35
CA VAL A 477 -5.19 0.09 -10.10
C VAL A 477 -6.43 0.95 -10.31
N VAL A 478 -7.14 0.78 -11.42
CA VAL A 478 -8.34 1.56 -11.74
C VAL A 478 -9.46 1.30 -10.73
N CYS A 479 -9.65 0.05 -10.29
CA CYS A 479 -10.66 -0.25 -9.28
C CYS A 479 -10.30 0.33 -7.92
N PHE A 480 -9.03 0.28 -7.51
CA PHE A 480 -8.57 0.95 -6.29
C PHE A 480 -8.72 2.46 -6.36
N GLU A 481 -8.48 3.07 -7.52
CA GLU A 481 -8.69 4.51 -7.73
C GLU A 481 -10.18 4.85 -7.62
N GLY A 482 -11.05 4.08 -8.26
CA GLY A 482 -12.50 4.24 -8.19
C GLY A 482 -13.04 4.08 -6.77
N LEU A 483 -12.66 3.00 -6.07
CA LEU A 483 -13.07 2.79 -4.68
C LEU A 483 -12.48 3.86 -3.75
N GLY A 484 -11.23 4.28 -3.99
CA GLY A 484 -10.56 5.31 -3.20
C GLY A 484 -11.18 6.69 -3.34
N THR A 485 -11.59 7.06 -4.56
CA THR A 485 -12.31 8.31 -4.84
C THR A 485 -13.75 8.29 -4.32
N LEU A 486 -14.34 7.11 -4.17
CA LEU A 486 -15.60 6.93 -3.43
C LEU A 486 -15.41 7.06 -1.91
N GLY A 487 -14.18 7.09 -1.40
CA GLY A 487 -13.88 7.21 0.03
C GLY A 487 -13.73 5.88 0.75
N ILE A 488 -13.64 4.75 0.04
CA ILE A 488 -13.38 3.44 0.66
C ILE A 488 -11.99 3.44 1.29
N LEU A 489 -11.94 3.14 2.59
CA LEU A 489 -10.71 3.13 3.35
C LEU A 489 -9.97 1.79 3.18
N ARG A 490 -8.63 1.86 3.17
CA ARG A 490 -7.80 0.66 3.17
C ARG A 490 -7.93 -0.08 4.50
N ARG A 491 -7.86 -1.41 4.47
CA ARG A 491 -7.92 -2.30 5.65
C ARG A 491 -9.28 -2.35 6.37
N GLN A 492 -10.36 -1.87 5.74
CA GLN A 492 -11.70 -2.23 6.19
C GLN A 492 -11.94 -3.72 5.95
N ILE A 493 -12.54 -4.40 6.92
CA ILE A 493 -12.87 -5.83 6.85
C ILE A 493 -14.01 -6.05 5.85
N LEU A 494 -14.97 -5.12 5.84
CA LEU A 494 -16.16 -5.14 5.01
C LEU A 494 -16.28 -3.79 4.29
N PHE A 495 -16.66 -3.86 3.02
CA PHE A 495 -17.02 -2.68 2.24
C PHE A 495 -18.54 -2.61 2.14
N PRO A 496 -19.15 -1.42 1.98
CA PRO A 496 -20.61 -1.34 1.85
C PRO A 496 -21.14 -2.11 0.64
N ASN A 497 -22.31 -2.75 0.82
CA ASN A 497 -22.99 -3.50 -0.23
C ASN A 497 -23.88 -2.55 -1.05
N VAL A 498 -23.23 -1.67 -1.81
CA VAL A 498 -23.90 -0.71 -2.70
C VAL A 498 -23.45 -0.94 -4.14
N PRO A 499 -24.34 -0.78 -5.15
CA PRO A 499 -24.04 -1.19 -6.53
C PRO A 499 -22.74 -0.61 -7.10
N ALA A 500 -22.39 0.63 -6.73
CA ALA A 500 -21.16 1.27 -7.18
C ALA A 500 -19.90 0.56 -6.63
N VAL A 501 -19.91 0.19 -5.35
CA VAL A 501 -18.80 -0.47 -4.66
C VAL A 501 -18.72 -1.95 -5.06
N ASP A 502 -19.85 -2.64 -5.13
CA ASP A 502 -19.92 -4.05 -5.52
C ASP A 502 -19.38 -4.29 -6.93
N LEU A 503 -19.72 -3.40 -7.87
CA LEU A 503 -19.20 -3.47 -9.24
C LEU A 503 -17.67 -3.41 -9.26
N TYR A 504 -17.08 -2.48 -8.51
CA TYR A 504 -15.63 -2.37 -8.42
C TYR A 504 -15.01 -3.59 -7.73
N ASN A 505 -15.61 -4.13 -6.66
CA ASN A 505 -15.11 -5.32 -5.97
C ASN A 505 -15.11 -6.55 -6.87
N VAL A 506 -16.18 -6.77 -7.64
CA VAL A 506 -16.26 -7.89 -8.60
C VAL A 506 -15.22 -7.76 -9.71
N ILE A 507 -15.06 -6.56 -10.28
CA ILE A 507 -14.07 -6.32 -11.34
C ILE A 507 -12.65 -6.41 -10.79
N LEU A 508 -12.39 -5.86 -9.60
CA LEU A 508 -11.12 -5.95 -8.88
C LEU A 508 -10.72 -7.40 -8.66
N PHE A 509 -11.63 -8.23 -8.15
CA PHE A 509 -11.38 -9.64 -7.92
C PHE A 509 -11.06 -10.39 -9.22
N ALA A 510 -11.79 -10.10 -10.31
CA ALA A 510 -11.45 -10.64 -11.62
C ALA A 510 -10.05 -10.21 -12.08
N GLY A 511 -9.65 -8.96 -11.85
CA GLY A 511 -8.30 -8.46 -12.12
C GLY A 511 -7.21 -9.21 -11.34
N ILE A 512 -7.48 -9.52 -10.07
CA ILE A 512 -6.60 -10.33 -9.21
C ILE A 512 -6.44 -11.75 -9.75
N ILE A 513 -7.53 -12.41 -10.15
CA ILE A 513 -7.45 -13.73 -10.78
C ILE A 513 -6.63 -13.68 -12.08
N VAL A 514 -6.88 -12.69 -12.93
CA VAL A 514 -6.17 -12.52 -14.20
C VAL A 514 -4.67 -12.38 -13.96
N ILE A 515 -4.24 -11.51 -13.04
CA ILE A 515 -2.81 -11.32 -12.77
C ILE A 515 -2.16 -12.57 -12.18
N LEU A 516 -2.83 -13.27 -11.24
CA LEU A 516 -2.33 -14.50 -10.61
C LEU A 516 -2.15 -15.63 -11.63
N VAL A 517 -3.15 -15.85 -12.50
CA VAL A 517 -3.04 -16.81 -13.61
C VAL A 517 -1.86 -16.46 -14.53
N GLY A 518 -1.65 -15.16 -14.78
CA GLY A 518 -0.49 -14.66 -15.49
C GLY A 518 0.84 -15.06 -14.85
N GLN A 519 0.95 -14.90 -13.53
CA GLN A 519 2.15 -15.28 -12.78
C GLN A 519 2.38 -16.79 -12.79
N LEU A 520 1.32 -17.61 -12.75
CA LEU A 520 1.44 -19.06 -12.90
C LEU A 520 2.02 -19.46 -14.25
N PHE A 521 1.57 -18.82 -15.34
CA PHE A 521 2.15 -19.04 -16.67
C PHE A 521 3.61 -18.60 -16.75
N PHE A 522 3.97 -17.52 -16.05
CA PHE A 522 5.36 -17.09 -15.94
C PHE A 522 6.24 -18.13 -15.24
N VAL A 523 5.84 -18.58 -14.05
CA VAL A 523 6.57 -19.59 -13.27
C VAL A 523 6.69 -20.89 -14.05
N LEU A 524 5.60 -21.35 -14.68
CA LEU A 524 5.60 -22.52 -15.54
C LEU A 524 6.57 -22.38 -16.71
N ASN A 525 6.56 -21.24 -17.40
CA ASN A 525 7.47 -21.00 -18.53
C ASN A 525 8.93 -20.95 -18.07
N GLY A 526 9.21 -20.34 -16.91
CA GLY A 526 10.55 -20.32 -16.30
C GLY A 526 11.05 -21.72 -15.96
N PHE A 527 10.22 -22.51 -15.28
CA PHE A 527 10.50 -23.90 -14.95
C PHE A 527 10.76 -24.75 -16.21
N LEU A 528 9.88 -24.67 -17.21
CA LEU A 528 10.03 -25.38 -18.47
C LEU A 528 11.24 -24.92 -19.27
N THR A 529 11.62 -23.64 -19.17
CA THR A 529 12.84 -23.11 -19.80
C THR A 529 14.08 -23.74 -19.18
N ALA A 530 14.19 -23.76 -17.85
CA ALA A 530 15.30 -24.40 -17.16
C ALA A 530 15.38 -25.92 -17.44
N TYR A 531 14.22 -26.59 -17.53
CA TYR A 531 14.16 -28.04 -17.68
C TYR A 531 14.24 -28.55 -19.13
N ARG A 532 13.51 -27.90 -20.06
CA ARG A 532 13.26 -28.33 -21.46
C ARG A 532 13.62 -27.27 -22.52
N GLY A 533 13.99 -26.05 -22.15
CA GLY A 533 14.30 -24.99 -23.11
C GLY A 533 15.44 -25.39 -24.06
N ARG A 534 15.41 -24.96 -25.33
CA ARG A 534 16.47 -25.32 -26.28
C ARG A 534 17.77 -24.58 -25.91
N PRO A 535 18.97 -25.17 -26.10
CA PRO A 535 20.21 -24.45 -25.83
C PRO A 535 20.30 -23.14 -26.61
N ILE A 536 20.82 -22.09 -25.97
CA ILE A 536 21.18 -20.83 -26.64
C ILE A 536 22.70 -20.82 -26.86
N VAL A 537 23.13 -20.46 -28.07
CA VAL A 537 24.54 -20.24 -28.41
C VAL A 537 24.79 -18.74 -28.44
N THR A 538 25.80 -18.31 -27.70
CA THR A 538 26.09 -16.88 -27.47
C THR A 538 27.59 -16.58 -27.54
N SER A 539 28.41 -17.54 -27.97
CA SER A 539 29.84 -17.30 -28.17
C SER A 539 30.08 -16.20 -29.19
N GLY A 540 31.10 -15.39 -28.91
CA GLY A 540 31.46 -14.26 -29.77
C GLY A 540 30.47 -13.09 -29.75
N LEU A 541 29.32 -13.19 -29.09
CA LEU A 541 28.38 -12.08 -28.95
C LEU A 541 28.85 -11.07 -27.89
N SER A 542 28.71 -9.78 -28.20
CA SER A 542 28.73 -8.73 -27.19
C SER A 542 27.54 -8.85 -26.23
N PHE A 543 27.61 -8.18 -25.08
CA PHE A 543 26.54 -8.20 -24.09
C PHE A 543 25.18 -7.76 -24.65
N ASP A 544 25.17 -6.68 -25.42
CA ASP A 544 23.95 -6.16 -26.05
C ASP A 544 23.38 -7.13 -27.09
N GLU A 545 24.24 -7.83 -27.83
CA GLU A 545 23.83 -8.87 -28.78
C GLU A 545 23.28 -10.11 -28.08
N ALA A 546 23.87 -10.52 -26.96
CA ALA A 546 23.37 -11.61 -26.14
C ALA A 546 21.98 -11.30 -25.55
N ILE A 547 21.78 -10.07 -25.05
CA ILE A 547 20.46 -9.61 -24.58
C ILE A 547 19.44 -9.63 -25.72
N ARG A 548 19.78 -9.11 -26.91
CA ARG A 548 18.89 -9.13 -28.07
C ARG A 548 18.58 -10.55 -28.54
N ALA A 549 19.57 -11.45 -28.54
CA ALA A 549 19.38 -12.85 -28.89
C ALA A 549 18.44 -13.56 -27.91
N ALA A 550 18.66 -13.38 -26.60
CA ALA A 550 17.78 -13.89 -25.55
C ALA A 550 16.35 -13.36 -25.67
N ALA A 551 16.20 -12.05 -25.92
CA ALA A 551 14.91 -11.39 -26.04
C ALA A 551 14.09 -11.90 -27.25
N ARG A 552 14.75 -12.34 -28.34
CA ARG A 552 14.08 -12.92 -29.51
C ARG A 552 13.67 -14.39 -29.31
N SER A 553 14.30 -15.09 -28.38
CA SER A 553 14.16 -16.55 -28.21
C SER A 553 14.31 -17.35 -29.52
N THR A 554 15.21 -16.91 -30.41
CA THR A 554 15.48 -17.56 -31.71
C THR A 554 16.89 -18.17 -31.76
N TYR A 555 17.03 -19.29 -32.45
CA TYR A 555 18.32 -19.93 -32.70
C TYR A 555 19.12 -19.05 -33.67
N VAL A 556 20.28 -18.53 -33.25
CA VAL A 556 21.17 -17.77 -34.14
C VAL A 556 22.00 -18.76 -34.95
N GLY A 557 21.37 -19.33 -35.97
CA GLY A 557 22.02 -20.13 -37.01
C GLY A 557 22.10 -19.35 -38.33
N SER A 558 22.67 -18.15 -38.30
CA SER A 558 23.24 -17.45 -39.46
C SER A 558 23.60 -16.04 -39.04
N THR A 559 24.84 -15.63 -39.30
CA THR A 559 25.29 -14.25 -39.37
C THR A 559 24.35 -13.44 -40.27
N VAL A 560 23.39 -12.74 -39.69
CA VAL A 560 22.78 -11.58 -40.36
C VAL A 560 23.73 -10.42 -40.07
N PRO A 561 24.42 -9.88 -41.08
CA PRO A 561 25.22 -8.68 -40.87
C PRO A 561 24.30 -7.61 -40.30
N VAL A 562 24.68 -7.01 -39.18
CA VAL A 562 24.07 -5.75 -38.75
C VAL A 562 24.39 -4.76 -39.87
N GLN A 563 23.41 -4.50 -40.73
CA GLN A 563 23.51 -3.37 -41.65
C GLN A 563 23.68 -2.12 -40.78
N ASP A 564 24.80 -1.43 -40.95
CA ASP A 564 25.02 -0.11 -40.38
C ASP A 564 23.85 0.77 -40.76
N VAL A 565 22.93 0.95 -39.82
CA VAL A 565 21.85 1.90 -39.97
C VAL A 565 22.54 3.27 -39.98
N PRO A 566 22.43 4.05 -41.07
CA PRO A 566 23.03 5.37 -41.11
C PRO A 566 22.46 6.16 -39.95
N VAL A 567 23.35 6.58 -39.03
CA VAL A 567 23.02 7.41 -37.87
C VAL A 567 22.29 8.64 -38.39
N GLN A 568 20.96 8.65 -38.28
CA GLN A 568 20.18 9.81 -38.71
C GLN A 568 20.58 11.00 -37.85
N ARG A 569 21.14 12.01 -38.52
CA ARG A 569 21.58 13.33 -38.05
C ARG A 569 21.72 13.45 -36.53
N LYS A 570 22.96 13.31 -36.04
CA LYS A 570 23.39 13.83 -34.72
C LYS A 570 22.76 15.22 -34.56
N ALA A 571 21.84 15.38 -33.62
CA ALA A 571 21.47 16.73 -33.18
C ALA A 571 22.79 17.42 -32.81
N THR A 572 23.05 18.59 -33.38
CA THR A 572 24.28 19.34 -33.06
C THR A 572 24.34 19.52 -31.55
N ARG A 573 25.54 19.44 -30.96
CA ARG A 573 25.75 19.63 -29.51
C ARG A 573 25.01 20.89 -29.02
N ALA A 574 25.03 21.97 -29.80
CA ALA A 574 24.29 23.20 -29.56
C ALA A 574 22.76 23.01 -29.48
N ARG A 575 22.15 22.23 -30.39
CA ARG A 575 20.71 21.93 -30.35
C ARG A 575 20.35 21.11 -29.11
N ARG A 576 21.18 20.13 -28.76
CA ARG A 576 20.97 19.34 -27.54
C ARG A 576 21.10 20.21 -26.29
N GLU A 577 22.15 21.01 -26.18
CA GLU A 577 22.33 21.95 -25.06
C GLU A 577 21.18 22.98 -24.99
N HIS A 578 20.65 23.43 -26.13
CA HIS A 578 19.51 24.35 -26.17
C HIS A 578 18.21 23.68 -25.67
N VAL A 579 17.92 22.46 -26.10
CA VAL A 579 16.77 21.68 -25.60
C VAL A 579 16.95 21.36 -24.12
N GLU A 580 18.17 21.01 -23.68
CA GLU A 580 18.48 20.78 -22.27
C GLU A 580 18.22 22.05 -21.43
N LYS A 581 18.65 23.22 -21.91
CA LYS A 581 18.40 24.53 -21.26
C LYS A 581 16.93 24.92 -21.23
N LEU A 582 16.20 24.75 -22.34
CA LEU A 582 14.76 25.01 -22.40
C LEU A 582 14.01 24.14 -21.38
N TRP A 583 14.34 22.86 -21.33
CA TRP A 583 13.73 21.92 -20.39
C TRP A 583 14.02 22.28 -18.93
N VAL A 584 15.28 22.66 -18.62
CA VAL A 584 15.63 23.18 -17.28
C VAL A 584 14.84 24.44 -16.97
N GLY A 585 14.66 25.34 -17.93
CA GLY A 585 13.80 26.53 -17.80
C GLY A 585 12.34 26.16 -17.49
N SER A 586 11.77 25.18 -18.20
CA SER A 586 10.41 24.68 -17.93
C SER A 586 10.28 24.08 -16.54
N VAL A 587 11.30 23.36 -16.06
CA VAL A 587 11.32 22.84 -14.68
C VAL A 587 11.38 23.97 -13.66
N ILE A 588 12.19 25.00 -13.87
CA ILE A 588 12.25 26.15 -12.95
C ILE A 588 10.88 26.84 -12.89
N VAL A 589 10.21 27.01 -14.04
CA VAL A 589 8.83 27.55 -14.07
C VAL A 589 7.86 26.63 -13.32
N LEU A 590 7.96 25.31 -13.50
CA LEU A 590 7.13 24.35 -12.76
C LEU A 590 7.37 24.45 -11.25
N ILE A 591 8.63 24.58 -10.80
CA ILE A 591 8.98 24.81 -9.39
C ILE A 591 8.33 26.09 -8.89
N VAL A 592 8.41 27.19 -9.65
CA VAL A 592 7.79 28.48 -9.26
C VAL A 592 6.27 28.34 -9.18
N VAL A 593 5.63 27.66 -10.13
CA VAL A 593 4.18 27.38 -10.11
C VAL A 593 3.81 26.52 -8.91
N VAL A 594 4.58 25.47 -8.62
CA VAL A 594 4.38 24.60 -7.45
C VAL A 594 4.56 25.39 -6.16
N LEU A 595 5.61 26.20 -6.03
CA LEU A 595 5.83 27.04 -4.84
C LEU A 595 4.72 28.08 -4.67
N ALA A 596 4.19 28.62 -5.76
CA ALA A 596 3.04 29.52 -5.75
C ALA A 596 1.74 28.80 -5.38
N ALA A 597 1.51 27.59 -5.88
CA ALA A 597 0.35 26.75 -5.56
C ALA A 597 0.42 26.15 -4.14
N ALA A 598 1.63 25.97 -3.60
CA ALA A 598 1.91 25.55 -2.24
C ALA A 598 1.81 26.67 -1.20
N THR A 599 1.46 27.90 -1.61
CA THR A 599 1.17 28.98 -0.67
C THR A 599 -0.03 28.59 0.21
N PRO A 600 0.02 28.87 1.52
CA PRO A 600 -1.03 28.46 2.45
C PRO A 600 -2.33 29.20 2.11
N GLN A 601 -3.15 28.59 1.26
CA GLN A 601 -4.57 28.87 1.23
C GLN A 601 -5.16 28.12 2.42
N ALA A 602 -5.96 28.81 3.23
CA ALA A 602 -6.69 28.17 4.32
C ALA A 602 -7.31 26.87 3.82
N LEU A 603 -6.96 25.77 4.47
CA LEU A 603 -7.41 24.43 4.13
C LEU A 603 -8.94 24.38 4.23
N SER A 604 -9.64 24.56 3.12
CA SER A 604 -11.05 24.17 3.02
C SER A 604 -11.06 22.68 2.69
N VAL A 605 -11.07 21.88 3.74
CA VAL A 605 -11.29 20.45 3.67
C VAL A 605 -12.75 20.22 3.26
N THR A 606 -12.96 19.24 2.37
CA THR A 606 -14.21 18.69 1.82
C THR A 606 -14.92 19.41 0.65
N ASN A 607 -15.08 18.66 -0.46
CA ASN A 607 -16.00 18.87 -1.60
C ASN A 607 -16.03 20.27 -2.27
N GLY A 608 -15.00 21.08 -2.11
CA GLY A 608 -14.93 22.44 -2.67
C GLY A 608 -15.84 23.45 -1.95
N ILE A 609 -16.31 23.13 -0.75
CA ILE A 609 -17.17 24.01 0.06
C ILE A 609 -16.30 24.71 1.11
N THR A 610 -16.20 26.03 0.97
CA THR A 610 -15.34 26.86 1.83
C THR A 610 -16.07 27.47 3.03
N SER A 611 -17.39 27.27 3.14
CA SER A 611 -18.19 27.69 4.29
C SER A 611 -19.57 27.02 4.33
N ALA A 612 -20.11 26.84 5.53
CA ALA A 612 -21.49 26.41 5.75
C ALA A 612 -22.55 27.41 5.23
N ALA A 613 -22.14 28.62 4.80
CA ALA A 613 -23.02 29.73 4.42
C ALA A 613 -23.75 29.53 3.07
N ASN A 614 -23.35 28.54 2.27
CA ASN A 614 -23.97 28.25 0.96
C ASN A 614 -25.03 27.13 1.01
N ALA A 615 -25.44 26.67 2.20
CA ALA A 615 -26.44 25.62 2.34
C ALA A 615 -27.85 26.09 1.91
N PRO A 616 -28.64 25.26 1.22
CA PRO A 616 -30.02 25.59 0.86
C PRO A 616 -30.89 25.99 2.07
N ALA A 617 -31.90 26.83 1.86
CA ALA A 617 -32.84 27.19 2.92
C ALA A 617 -33.58 25.95 3.45
N GLY A 618 -33.71 25.82 4.78
CA GLY A 618 -34.29 24.64 5.44
C GLY A 618 -33.31 23.47 5.66
N SER A 619 -32.01 23.68 5.41
CA SER A 619 -30.97 22.70 5.75
C SER A 619 -30.87 22.48 7.27
N GLU A 620 -30.50 21.26 7.65
CA GLU A 620 -29.98 20.95 8.97
C GLU A 620 -28.57 21.50 9.12
N TYR A 621 -28.29 22.17 10.23
CA TYR A 621 -26.98 22.75 10.51
C TYR A 621 -26.34 21.99 11.66
N VAL A 622 -25.31 21.22 11.32
CA VAL A 622 -24.66 20.26 12.21
C VAL A 622 -23.26 20.75 12.54
N THR A 623 -22.98 20.97 13.82
CA THR A 623 -21.61 21.18 14.30
C THR A 623 -21.10 19.88 14.90
N LEU A 624 -20.05 19.31 14.31
CA LEU A 624 -19.38 18.12 14.83
C LEU A 624 -18.13 18.53 15.60
N SER A 625 -18.00 18.03 16.83
CA SER A 625 -16.75 18.07 17.57
C SER A 625 -16.29 16.64 17.84
N GLY A 626 -15.22 16.26 17.15
CA GLY A 626 -14.64 14.93 17.20
C GLY A 626 -13.51 14.80 18.21
N GLN A 627 -13.57 13.72 18.98
CA GLN A 627 -12.46 13.20 19.77
C GLN A 627 -12.46 11.67 19.65
N GLN A 628 -11.41 11.07 19.09
CA GLN A 628 -11.13 9.63 18.99
C GLN A 628 -12.29 8.65 19.33
N TYR A 629 -12.98 8.14 18.30
CA TYR A 629 -14.18 7.28 18.35
C TYR A 629 -15.45 7.93 18.91
N TYR A 630 -15.41 9.23 19.22
CA TYR A 630 -16.54 10.00 19.71
C TYR A 630 -16.75 11.28 18.93
N TRP A 631 -18.01 11.59 18.68
CA TRP A 631 -18.48 12.78 18.01
C TRP A 631 -19.60 13.39 18.85
N THR A 632 -19.36 14.60 19.36
CA THR A 632 -20.44 15.46 19.82
C THR A 632 -21.06 16.14 18.61
N VAL A 633 -22.32 15.82 18.33
CA VAL A 633 -23.10 16.36 17.23
C VAL A 633 -24.06 17.40 17.78
N ASN A 634 -23.93 18.65 17.36
CA ASN A 634 -24.84 19.72 17.77
C ASN A 634 -25.63 20.22 16.56
N GLU A 635 -26.95 19.98 16.58
CA GLU A 635 -27.88 20.33 15.51
C GLU A 635 -28.66 21.59 15.84
N THR A 636 -28.75 22.51 14.88
CA THR A 636 -29.29 23.86 15.10
C THR A 636 -30.32 24.29 14.04
N GLY A 637 -30.58 23.44 13.05
CA GLY A 637 -31.55 23.67 11.98
C GLY A 637 -32.99 23.36 12.41
N PRO A 638 -33.79 22.77 11.50
CA PRO A 638 -35.11 22.21 11.82
C PRO A 638 -35.09 21.17 12.95
N ILE A 639 -34.00 20.42 13.09
CA ILE A 639 -33.72 19.55 14.23
C ILE A 639 -32.80 20.31 15.19
N ARG A 640 -33.12 20.25 16.47
CA ARG A 640 -32.38 20.95 17.53
C ARG A 640 -32.03 19.97 18.62
N GLY A 641 -30.76 19.85 18.94
CA GLY A 641 -30.31 18.92 19.97
C GLY A 641 -28.81 18.69 19.96
N THR A 642 -28.33 18.07 21.02
CA THR A 642 -26.97 17.53 21.09
C THR A 642 -27.08 16.01 21.16
N PHE A 643 -26.38 15.34 20.26
CA PHE A 643 -26.38 13.89 20.12
C PHE A 643 -24.94 13.39 20.14
N ASP A 644 -24.76 12.22 20.73
CA ASP A 644 -23.47 11.54 20.74
C ASP A 644 -23.48 10.54 19.60
N ASN A 645 -22.48 10.63 18.71
CA ASN A 645 -22.28 9.69 17.60
C ASN A 645 -23.49 9.55 16.65
N ALA A 646 -24.42 10.51 16.62
CA ALA A 646 -25.59 10.43 15.75
C ALA A 646 -25.93 11.78 15.13
N ILE A 647 -26.23 11.79 13.84
CA ILE A 647 -26.83 12.91 13.12
C ILE A 647 -28.29 12.55 12.86
N VAL A 648 -29.21 13.48 13.05
CA VAL A 648 -30.63 13.29 12.78
C VAL A 648 -31.03 14.23 11.65
N ALA A 649 -31.81 13.74 10.69
CA ALA A 649 -32.32 14.57 9.59
C ALA A 649 -33.67 14.05 9.09
N TYR A 650 -34.46 14.90 8.44
CA TYR A 650 -35.62 14.46 7.69
C TYR A 650 -35.23 13.93 6.32
N ALA A 651 -36.02 13.01 5.77
CA ALA A 651 -35.82 12.45 4.45
C ALA A 651 -35.73 13.54 3.37
N GLY A 652 -34.64 13.53 2.60
CA GLY A 652 -34.37 14.53 1.56
C GLY A 652 -33.92 15.90 2.06
N GLN A 653 -33.75 16.09 3.38
CA GLN A 653 -33.24 17.34 3.95
C GLN A 653 -31.75 17.52 3.64
N TRP A 654 -31.34 18.75 3.32
CA TRP A 654 -29.92 19.07 3.19
C TRP A 654 -29.27 19.17 4.56
N ILE A 655 -28.06 18.63 4.71
CA ILE A 655 -27.27 18.63 5.94
C ILE A 655 -25.98 19.39 5.65
N SER A 656 -25.77 20.48 6.40
CA SER A 656 -24.58 21.31 6.38
C SER A 656 -23.77 21.06 7.64
N VAL A 657 -22.65 20.38 7.49
CA VAL A 657 -21.75 19.97 8.56
C VAL A 657 -20.58 20.95 8.66
N ASN A 658 -20.30 21.40 9.87
CA ASN A 658 -19.03 22.03 10.26
C ASN A 658 -18.38 21.15 11.33
N ALA A 659 -17.21 20.60 11.04
CA ALA A 659 -16.57 19.60 11.87
C ALA A 659 -15.17 20.03 12.35
N THR A 660 -14.87 19.76 13.61
CA THR A 660 -13.59 20.06 14.27
C THR A 660 -13.08 18.84 15.02
N ALA A 661 -11.77 18.61 15.04
CA ALA A 661 -11.15 17.51 15.81
C ALA A 661 -10.08 18.05 16.77
N THR A 662 -9.95 17.46 17.95
CA THR A 662 -9.04 17.95 19.02
C THR A 662 -7.80 17.09 19.26
N GLY A 663 -7.78 15.82 18.83
CA GLY A 663 -6.71 14.87 19.17
C GLY A 663 -6.07 14.10 18.00
N ALA A 664 -6.88 13.58 17.07
CA ALA A 664 -6.43 12.82 15.91
C ALA A 664 -7.33 13.10 14.71
N THR A 665 -6.84 12.81 13.50
CA THR A 665 -7.68 12.88 12.30
C THR A 665 -8.76 11.81 12.40
N GLN A 666 -10.01 12.19 12.16
CA GLN A 666 -11.16 11.29 12.20
C GLN A 666 -11.96 11.42 10.90
N SER A 667 -12.71 10.38 10.56
CA SER A 667 -13.50 10.35 9.33
C SER A 667 -14.90 9.84 9.62
N LEU A 668 -15.91 10.69 9.44
CA LEU A 668 -17.29 10.24 9.45
C LEU A 668 -17.67 9.80 8.04
N TYR A 669 -17.80 8.49 7.86
CA TYR A 669 -18.14 7.89 6.57
C TYR A 669 -19.58 7.41 6.57
N ILE A 670 -20.41 7.86 5.64
CA ILE A 670 -21.83 7.47 5.55
C ILE A 670 -22.10 6.87 4.16
N PRO A 671 -22.31 5.55 4.05
CA PRO A 671 -22.65 4.90 2.80
C PRO A 671 -24.13 5.08 2.49
N PHE A 672 -24.43 5.59 1.30
CA PHE A 672 -25.80 5.68 0.80
C PHE A 672 -26.00 4.71 -0.37
N ARG A 673 -27.09 3.94 -0.33
CA ARG A 673 -27.41 2.95 -1.38
C ARG A 673 -27.79 3.57 -2.73
N SER A 674 -28.35 4.79 -2.69
CA SER A 674 -28.90 5.50 -3.86
C SER A 674 -28.26 6.88 -4.12
N LEU A 675 -27.33 7.31 -3.26
CA LEU A 675 -26.64 8.61 -3.36
C LEU A 675 -25.12 8.40 -3.32
N PRO A 676 -24.32 9.38 -3.79
CA PRO A 676 -22.88 9.38 -3.57
C PRO A 676 -22.58 9.30 -2.08
N MET A 677 -21.63 8.46 -1.72
CA MET A 677 -21.24 8.26 -0.34
C MET A 677 -20.54 9.51 0.20
N VAL A 678 -20.73 9.76 1.49
CA VAL A 678 -20.25 10.97 2.15
C VAL A 678 -19.10 10.61 3.07
N ASN A 679 -17.95 11.23 2.86
CA ASN A 679 -16.82 11.17 3.76
C ASN A 679 -16.59 12.57 4.32
N VAL A 680 -16.71 12.73 5.64
CA VAL A 680 -16.34 13.96 6.34
C VAL A 680 -15.08 13.67 7.12
N GLN A 681 -13.94 13.98 6.51
CA GLN A 681 -12.65 13.84 7.14
C GLN A 681 -12.24 15.13 7.85
N VAL A 682 -11.78 15.02 9.08
CA VAL A 682 -11.50 16.16 9.96
C VAL A 682 -10.14 15.99 10.57
N VAL A 683 -9.26 16.99 10.36
CA VAL A 683 -7.88 16.99 10.87
C VAL A 683 -7.78 17.92 12.08
N PRO A 684 -7.05 17.54 13.16
CA PRO A 684 -6.90 18.38 14.33
C PRO A 684 -6.35 19.77 14.00
N GLY A 685 -6.98 20.81 14.56
CA GLY A 685 -6.60 22.20 14.32
C GLY A 685 -7.08 22.79 12.99
N SER A 686 -7.98 22.10 12.27
CA SER A 686 -8.68 22.62 11.09
C SER A 686 -10.19 22.42 11.19
N ASP A 687 -10.94 23.34 10.59
CA ASP A 687 -12.38 23.20 10.39
C ASP A 687 -12.63 22.48 9.06
N SER A 688 -13.56 21.53 9.02
CA SER A 688 -13.94 20.78 7.82
C SER A 688 -15.43 20.97 7.54
N TYR A 689 -15.81 21.13 6.26
CA TYR A 689 -17.17 21.50 5.90
C TYR A 689 -17.79 20.54 4.89
N ALA A 690 -18.82 19.79 5.27
CA ALA A 690 -19.52 18.92 4.33
C ALA A 690 -20.95 19.41 4.08
N LEU A 691 -21.41 19.33 2.83
CA LEU A 691 -22.81 19.55 2.47
C LEU A 691 -23.29 18.36 1.67
N PHE A 692 -24.34 17.71 2.14
CA PHE A 692 -24.93 16.57 1.48
C PHE A 692 -26.42 16.50 1.76
N GLN A 693 -27.15 15.73 0.95
CA GLN A 693 -28.58 15.53 1.16
C GLN A 693 -28.81 14.21 1.90
N ALA A 694 -29.63 14.24 2.94
CA ALA A 694 -30.11 13.03 3.60
C ALA A 694 -30.87 12.17 2.58
N PRO A 695 -30.73 10.83 2.64
CA PRO A 695 -31.52 9.92 1.82
C PRO A 695 -33.02 10.25 1.82
N SER A 696 -33.67 10.12 0.68
CA SER A 696 -35.13 10.28 0.58
C SER A 696 -35.89 9.11 1.22
N THR A 697 -35.19 8.01 1.50
CA THR A 697 -35.72 6.85 2.21
C THR A 697 -35.40 7.00 3.70
N PRO A 698 -36.41 7.12 4.56
CA PRO A 698 -36.17 7.15 6.00
C PRO A 698 -35.58 5.82 6.48
N GLY A 699 -34.79 5.87 7.54
CA GLY A 699 -34.06 4.71 8.04
C GLY A 699 -32.83 5.12 8.81
N VAL A 700 -31.97 4.16 9.12
CA VAL A 700 -30.74 4.40 9.86
C VAL A 700 -29.58 3.90 9.04
N TYR A 701 -28.61 4.78 8.85
CA TYR A 701 -27.43 4.54 8.03
C TYR A 701 -26.23 4.52 8.96
N GLY A 702 -25.59 3.37 9.07
CA GLY A 702 -24.40 3.21 9.91
C GLY A 702 -23.23 4.00 9.35
N ALA A 703 -22.47 4.64 10.23
CA ALA A 703 -21.30 5.41 9.87
C ALA A 703 -20.06 4.86 10.57
N PRO A 704 -19.23 4.03 9.91
CA PRO A 704 -17.95 3.63 10.46
C PRO A 704 -17.03 4.86 10.62
N ASP A 705 -16.34 4.98 11.76
CA ASP A 705 -15.22 5.92 11.94
C ASP A 705 -13.92 5.16 11.75
N GLY A 706 -13.01 5.77 11.00
CA GLY A 706 -11.65 5.27 10.86
C GLY A 706 -10.68 6.18 11.59
N GLU A 707 -10.12 5.72 12.71
CA GLU A 707 -8.95 6.39 13.28
C GLU A 707 -7.78 6.31 12.30
N PHE A 708 -7.14 7.46 12.08
CA PHE A 708 -6.03 7.66 11.16
C PHE A 708 -4.78 6.79 11.44
N ASP A 709 -4.55 6.34 12.69
CA ASP A 709 -3.30 5.70 13.13
C ASP A 709 -3.46 4.39 13.95
N GLY A 710 -4.70 3.89 14.14
CA GLY A 710 -5.00 2.70 14.95
C GLY A 710 -5.12 1.39 14.16
N PRO A 711 -5.00 0.21 14.79
CA PRO A 711 -5.29 -1.08 14.17
C PRO A 711 -6.78 -1.43 14.25
N TRP A 712 -7.52 -0.69 15.09
CA TRP A 712 -8.89 -0.95 15.51
C TRP A 712 -9.77 0.00 14.71
N PHE A 713 -10.09 -0.38 13.48
CA PHE A 713 -11.23 0.24 12.82
C PHE A 713 -12.45 -0.30 13.54
N GLY A 714 -13.02 0.50 14.44
CA GLY A 714 -14.32 0.21 15.01
C GLY A 714 -15.31 0.10 13.86
N GLN A 715 -16.02 -1.02 13.79
CA GLN A 715 -17.10 -1.18 12.83
C GLN A 715 -18.19 -0.11 13.05
N ASP A 716 -18.32 0.38 14.30
CA ASP A 716 -19.36 1.28 14.77
C ASP A 716 -18.77 2.51 15.47
N ALA A 717 -19.06 3.71 14.98
CA ALA A 717 -18.68 4.94 15.67
C ALA A 717 -19.66 6.09 15.48
N ALA A 718 -20.50 6.07 14.45
CA ALA A 718 -21.61 7.01 14.34
C ALA A 718 -22.77 6.47 13.49
N ALA A 719 -23.85 7.25 13.37
CA ALA A 719 -24.93 6.98 12.41
C ALA A 719 -25.67 8.24 11.95
N LEU A 720 -26.32 8.12 10.80
CA LEU A 720 -27.32 9.07 10.32
C LEU A 720 -28.72 8.47 10.47
N ILE A 721 -29.54 9.10 11.29
CA ILE A 721 -30.94 8.74 11.54
C ILE A 721 -31.83 9.62 10.67
N VAL A 722 -32.44 9.01 9.66
CA VAL A 722 -33.32 9.70 8.72
C VAL A 722 -34.77 9.48 9.11
N LEU A 723 -35.38 10.53 9.62
CA LEU A 723 -36.80 10.63 9.96
C LEU A 723 -37.65 10.79 8.70
N PRO A 724 -38.92 10.38 8.71
CA PRO A 724 -39.79 10.57 7.57
C PRO A 724 -40.20 12.04 7.49
N ALA A 725 -40.54 12.49 6.29
CA ALA A 725 -41.11 13.82 6.12
C ALA A 725 -42.35 13.98 7.03
N VAL A 726 -42.48 15.16 7.66
CA VAL A 726 -43.57 15.49 8.58
C VAL A 726 -44.93 15.11 7.96
N GLY A 727 -45.64 14.17 8.59
CA GLY A 727 -46.97 13.71 8.14
C GLY A 727 -47.01 12.41 7.31
N ALA A 728 -45.88 11.73 7.09
CA ALA A 728 -45.90 10.42 6.43
C ALA A 728 -46.39 9.31 7.39
N SER A 729 -47.60 8.81 7.14
CA SER A 729 -48.19 7.62 7.80
C SER A 729 -47.97 6.32 7.02
N ASP A 730 -47.32 6.38 5.84
CA ASP A 730 -47.20 5.25 4.92
C ASP A 730 -45.89 4.46 5.13
N LEU A 731 -46.05 3.28 5.72
CA LEU A 731 -44.98 2.34 6.08
C LEU A 731 -44.39 1.56 4.91
N SER A 732 -45.02 1.60 3.73
CA SER A 732 -44.54 0.88 2.54
C SER A 732 -43.25 1.47 1.94
N ALA A 733 -42.97 2.75 2.22
CA ALA A 733 -41.76 3.43 1.79
C ALA A 733 -40.48 2.99 2.54
N PHE A 734 -40.63 2.37 3.71
CA PHE A 734 -39.52 1.96 4.59
C PHE A 734 -38.96 0.58 4.25
N GLN A 735 -39.83 -0.36 3.84
CA GLN A 735 -39.44 -1.75 3.57
C GLN A 735 -38.73 -1.94 2.22
N SER A 736 -38.78 -0.96 1.32
CA SER A 736 -38.24 -1.09 -0.04
C SER A 736 -36.75 -0.73 -0.19
N GLY A 737 -36.14 -0.14 0.85
CA GLY A 737 -34.77 0.41 0.77
C GLY A 737 -33.66 -0.48 1.35
N GLY A 738 -33.92 -1.15 2.48
CA GLY A 738 -32.96 -2.04 3.16
C GLY A 738 -32.77 -3.33 2.37
N GLY A 739 -31.64 -3.47 1.69
CA GLY A 739 -31.29 -4.73 1.04
C GLY A 739 -30.98 -5.78 2.11
N ALA A 740 -31.60 -6.95 2.03
CA ALA A 740 -31.14 -8.10 2.83
C ALA A 740 -29.64 -8.32 2.57
N GLY A 741 -28.79 -8.16 3.60
CA GLY A 741 -27.35 -8.42 3.53
C GLY A 741 -26.42 -7.21 3.55
N ASP A 742 -26.90 -5.96 3.57
CA ASP A 742 -26.03 -4.79 3.79
C ASP A 742 -25.92 -4.45 5.28
N ILE A 743 -24.74 -4.70 5.86
CA ILE A 743 -24.48 -4.42 7.27
C ILE A 743 -24.63 -2.93 7.60
N TYR A 744 -24.38 -1.99 6.68
CA TYR A 744 -24.42 -0.54 6.96
C TYR A 744 -25.82 0.07 6.81
N ASN A 745 -26.80 -0.71 6.37
CA ASN A 745 -28.20 -0.32 6.19
C ASN A 745 -29.11 -1.48 6.63
N PRO A 746 -29.23 -1.71 7.95
CA PRO A 746 -29.91 -2.87 8.51
C PRO A 746 -31.38 -2.96 8.07
N PRO A 747 -31.94 -4.18 7.96
CA PRO A 747 -33.35 -4.35 7.66
C PRO A 747 -34.23 -3.73 8.76
N ILE A 748 -35.35 -3.14 8.34
CA ILE A 748 -36.39 -2.66 9.25
C ILE A 748 -37.33 -3.80 9.58
N LEU A 749 -37.41 -4.18 10.85
CA LEU A 749 -38.24 -5.27 11.35
C LEU A 749 -39.47 -4.70 12.05
N THR A 750 -40.66 -5.06 11.57
CA THR A 750 -41.92 -4.74 12.27
C THR A 750 -42.17 -5.78 13.36
N ALA A 751 -41.86 -5.45 14.62
CA ALA A 751 -42.05 -6.38 15.73
C ALA A 751 -42.22 -5.66 17.08
N ALA A 752 -43.22 -6.09 17.85
CA ALA A 752 -43.35 -5.71 19.27
C ALA A 752 -42.36 -6.45 20.18
N SER A 753 -41.53 -7.34 19.60
CA SER A 753 -40.46 -8.04 20.29
C SER A 753 -39.25 -8.26 19.41
N ALA A 754 -38.03 -8.07 19.94
CA ALA A 754 -36.80 -8.27 19.21
C ALA A 754 -35.85 -9.23 19.92
N ASN A 755 -35.24 -10.14 19.16
CA ASN A 755 -34.15 -10.97 19.62
C ASN A 755 -32.83 -10.35 19.12
N LEU A 756 -32.04 -9.85 20.06
CA LEU A 756 -30.80 -9.12 19.84
C LEU A 756 -29.65 -9.99 20.31
N VAL A 757 -28.99 -10.63 19.35
CA VAL A 757 -27.87 -11.53 19.58
C VAL A 757 -26.59 -10.82 19.19
N GLY A 758 -25.73 -10.56 20.16
CA GLY A 758 -24.42 -9.97 19.92
C GLY A 758 -23.44 -10.97 19.30
N ASP A 759 -22.62 -10.51 18.37
CA ASP A 759 -21.60 -11.32 17.69
C ASP A 759 -20.16 -10.98 18.12
N SER A 760 -19.17 -11.58 17.45
CA SER A 760 -17.75 -11.38 17.72
C SER A 760 -17.22 -10.01 17.33
N GLU A 761 -17.99 -9.25 16.56
CA GLU A 761 -17.68 -7.91 16.09
C GLU A 761 -18.34 -6.83 16.95
N GLY A 762 -19.08 -7.27 17.98
CA GLY A 762 -19.82 -6.38 18.85
C GLY A 762 -21.02 -5.75 18.15
N LEU A 763 -21.64 -6.47 17.21
CA LEU A 763 -22.85 -6.04 16.51
C LEU A 763 -24.04 -6.85 16.98
N PHE A 764 -25.23 -6.24 17.01
CA PHE A 764 -26.45 -7.02 17.15
C PHE A 764 -26.88 -7.58 15.80
N ASN A 765 -27.08 -8.90 15.74
CA ASN A 765 -27.57 -9.62 14.57
C ASN A 765 -26.77 -9.34 13.29
N HIS A 766 -25.45 -9.17 13.40
CA HIS A 766 -24.53 -8.94 12.27
C HIS A 766 -24.80 -7.66 11.46
N SER A 767 -25.28 -6.58 12.08
CA SER A 767 -25.53 -5.31 11.38
C SER A 767 -25.05 -4.07 12.15
N ILE A 768 -24.78 -3.00 11.39
CA ILE A 768 -24.24 -1.70 11.80
C ILE A 768 -25.15 -0.56 11.29
N PRO A 769 -25.97 0.07 12.15
CA PRO A 769 -26.33 -0.40 13.48
C PRO A 769 -27.02 -1.76 13.49
N GLY A 770 -27.25 -2.30 14.68
CA GLY A 770 -28.19 -3.39 14.91
C GLY A 770 -29.58 -3.12 14.30
N PRO A 771 -30.44 -4.14 14.21
CA PRO A 771 -31.69 -4.09 13.46
C PRO A 771 -32.55 -2.86 13.79
N THR A 772 -33.10 -2.20 12.78
CA THR A 772 -34.08 -1.14 13.06
C THR A 772 -35.42 -1.78 13.37
N LEU A 773 -35.97 -1.52 14.55
CA LEU A 773 -37.25 -2.06 14.98
C LEU A 773 -38.35 -1.03 14.80
N TYR A 774 -39.50 -1.46 14.30
CA TYR A 774 -40.72 -0.66 14.26
C TYR A 774 -41.82 -1.34 15.08
N ALA A 775 -42.38 -0.58 16.03
CA ALA A 775 -43.49 -1.01 16.87
C ALA A 775 -44.54 0.10 16.98
N GLY A 776 -45.79 -0.24 17.31
CA GLY A 776 -46.77 0.77 17.74
C GLY A 776 -46.53 1.18 19.20
N ALA A 777 -47.05 2.34 19.59
CA ALA A 777 -47.03 2.79 20.98
C ALA A 777 -47.59 1.71 21.91
N GLY A 778 -46.83 1.34 22.95
CA GLY A 778 -47.16 0.20 23.78
C GLY A 778 -45.94 -0.51 24.36
N VAL A 779 -46.13 -1.76 24.77
CA VAL A 779 -45.08 -2.57 25.38
C VAL A 779 -44.22 -3.21 24.29
N VAL A 780 -42.93 -2.87 24.27
CA VAL A 780 -41.93 -3.50 23.40
C VAL A 780 -41.04 -4.40 24.24
N SER A 781 -40.81 -5.63 23.79
CA SER A 781 -40.01 -6.63 24.53
C SER A 781 -38.68 -6.93 23.84
N PHE A 782 -37.58 -6.84 24.57
CA PHE A 782 -36.23 -7.10 24.11
C PHE A 782 -35.70 -8.37 24.76
N ARG A 783 -35.15 -9.26 23.92
CA ARG A 783 -34.37 -10.41 24.35
C ARG A 783 -32.92 -10.16 23.94
N TRP A 784 -32.06 -9.86 24.91
CA TRP A 784 -30.65 -9.59 24.71
C TRP A 784 -29.81 -10.82 25.03
N GLU A 785 -28.88 -11.19 24.16
CA GLU A 785 -27.97 -12.32 24.39
C GLU A 785 -26.63 -12.06 23.71
N VAL A 786 -25.51 -12.30 24.40
CA VAL A 786 -24.20 -12.43 23.75
C VAL A 786 -23.75 -13.88 24.00
N PRO A 787 -23.81 -14.78 23.01
CA PRO A 787 -23.38 -16.17 23.15
C PRO A 787 -21.89 -16.29 23.48
N LEU A 788 -21.48 -17.38 24.14
CA LEU A 788 -20.05 -17.69 24.35
C LEU A 788 -19.27 -17.80 23.03
N SER A 789 -19.91 -18.31 21.98
CA SER A 789 -19.32 -18.39 20.63
C SER A 789 -19.03 -17.03 20.03
N SER A 790 -19.66 -15.97 20.55
CA SER A 790 -19.46 -14.58 20.14
C SER A 790 -18.34 -13.89 20.92
N ILE A 791 -17.68 -14.55 21.88
CA ILE A 791 -16.46 -14.00 22.49
C ILE A 791 -15.27 -14.25 21.56
N GLY A 792 -14.94 -13.25 20.75
CA GLY A 792 -13.71 -13.18 19.96
C GLY A 792 -12.67 -12.22 20.55
N THR A 793 -11.46 -12.21 19.96
CA THR A 793 -10.40 -11.23 20.25
C THR A 793 -10.70 -9.82 19.74
N ASN A 794 -11.84 -9.62 19.06
CA ASN A 794 -12.17 -8.40 18.31
C ASN A 794 -13.16 -7.48 19.06
N ASN A 795 -13.62 -7.87 20.26
CA ASN A 795 -14.59 -7.08 21.02
C ASN A 795 -13.92 -5.89 21.73
N TYR A 796 -14.36 -4.67 21.41
CA TYR A 796 -14.01 -3.39 22.08
C TYR A 796 -14.46 -3.29 23.55
N LEU A 797 -15.00 -4.38 24.09
CA LEU A 797 -15.32 -4.56 25.50
C LEU A 797 -14.03 -4.75 26.33
N VAL A 798 -12.93 -4.05 25.99
CA VAL A 798 -11.66 -4.07 26.72
C VAL A 798 -11.28 -2.70 27.30
N ASN A 799 -11.12 -2.63 28.63
CA ASN A 799 -10.84 -1.47 29.46
C ASN A 799 -9.42 -1.68 29.96
N VAL A 800 -8.48 -1.08 29.24
CA VAL A 800 -7.06 -1.12 29.58
C VAL A 800 -6.77 0.17 30.34
N THR A 801 -7.03 0.20 31.64
CA THR A 801 -6.72 1.38 32.49
C THR A 801 -5.82 1.05 33.68
N SER A 802 -5.47 -0.21 33.92
CA SER A 802 -4.66 -0.58 35.09
C SER A 802 -3.18 -0.73 34.79
N ASN A 803 -2.34 -0.10 35.62
CA ASN A 803 -0.88 -0.27 35.69
C ASN A 803 -0.42 -1.69 36.08
N ASP A 804 -1.34 -2.63 36.30
CA ASP A 804 -1.05 -3.98 36.75
C ASP A 804 -0.97 -4.95 35.57
N LYS A 805 0.23 -5.48 35.30
CA LYS A 805 0.48 -6.44 34.20
C LYS A 805 -0.38 -7.71 34.29
N ASN A 806 -0.88 -8.04 35.48
CA ASN A 806 -1.77 -9.20 35.68
C ASN A 806 -3.25 -8.89 35.39
N ALA A 807 -3.63 -7.61 35.31
CA ALA A 807 -4.99 -7.19 34.98
C ALA A 807 -5.18 -6.97 33.46
N GLN A 808 -4.09 -6.81 32.69
CA GLN A 808 -4.13 -6.66 31.22
C GLN A 808 -4.56 -7.93 30.45
N GLN A 809 -4.67 -9.08 31.13
CA GLN A 809 -5.23 -10.33 30.59
C GLN A 809 -6.69 -10.57 30.98
N GLN A 810 -7.31 -9.66 31.74
CA GLN A 810 -8.74 -9.77 32.02
C GLN A 810 -9.48 -9.17 30.85
N TYR A 811 -10.11 -10.02 30.03
CA TYR A 811 -11.34 -9.64 29.32
C TYR A 811 -12.13 -8.72 30.25
N VAL A 812 -12.75 -7.62 29.80
CA VAL A 812 -13.58 -6.78 30.71
C VAL A 812 -14.93 -7.40 30.95
N ILE A 813 -14.88 -8.69 30.99
CA ILE A 813 -15.89 -9.48 31.55
C ILE A 813 -15.39 -9.71 32.97
N ASP A 814 -16.16 -9.26 33.96
CA ASP A 814 -15.82 -9.56 35.35
C ASP A 814 -15.61 -11.08 35.51
N ARG A 815 -15.06 -11.54 36.64
CA ARG A 815 -14.89 -12.99 36.89
C ARG A 815 -16.19 -13.82 36.74
N ASN A 816 -17.36 -13.17 36.61
CA ASN A 816 -18.69 -13.77 36.44
C ASN A 816 -19.26 -13.66 35.03
N TYR A 817 -18.43 -13.35 34.03
CA TYR A 817 -18.84 -13.17 32.66
C TYR A 817 -19.82 -11.99 32.38
N THR A 818 -19.77 -10.90 33.17
CA THR A 818 -20.58 -9.68 33.00
C THR A 818 -19.87 -8.57 32.21
N LEU A 819 -20.54 -7.99 31.20
CA LEU A 819 -20.09 -6.81 30.48
C LEU A 819 -19.95 -5.60 31.43
N PRO A 820 -18.95 -4.73 31.20
CA PRO A 820 -18.67 -3.59 32.07
C PRO A 820 -19.69 -2.47 31.93
N TYR A 821 -20.29 -2.37 30.74
CA TYR A 821 -21.26 -1.36 30.40
C TYR A 821 -22.65 -2.00 30.37
N PRO A 822 -23.65 -1.36 30.98
CA PRO A 822 -25.01 -1.85 30.93
C PRO A 822 -25.68 -1.48 29.60
N VAL A 823 -26.57 -2.36 29.14
CA VAL A 823 -27.45 -2.12 27.99
C VAL A 823 -28.66 -1.31 28.46
N GLY A 824 -29.11 -0.35 27.64
CA GLY A 824 -30.27 0.47 27.94
C GLY A 824 -31.04 0.90 26.70
N ILE A 825 -32.19 1.54 26.91
CA ILE A 825 -32.98 2.20 25.86
C ILE A 825 -32.94 3.71 26.10
N TYR A 826 -32.62 4.47 25.05
CA TYR A 826 -32.42 5.91 25.08
C TYR A 826 -33.39 6.57 24.10
N GLU A 827 -34.23 7.48 24.59
CA GLU A 827 -35.13 8.29 23.78
C GLU A 827 -34.36 9.41 23.09
N ILE A 828 -34.61 9.62 21.80
CA ILE A 828 -34.10 10.76 21.03
C ILE A 828 -35.19 11.84 21.01
N THR A 829 -34.92 12.98 21.66
CA THR A 829 -35.84 14.12 21.65
C THR A 829 -35.16 15.41 21.23
N ALA A 830 -35.91 16.26 20.50
CA ALA A 830 -35.48 17.61 20.12
C ALA A 830 -35.33 18.59 21.31
N THR A 831 -35.65 18.16 22.54
CA THR A 831 -35.57 19.01 23.74
C THR A 831 -34.45 18.60 24.70
N HIS A 832 -34.02 17.33 24.71
CA HIS A 832 -33.05 16.81 25.67
C HIS A 832 -31.94 15.95 25.05
N GLY A 833 -31.88 15.77 23.72
CA GLY A 833 -30.91 14.87 23.09
C GLY A 833 -31.24 13.41 23.42
N LEU A 834 -30.24 12.64 23.86
CA LEU A 834 -30.38 11.25 24.33
C LEU A 834 -30.80 11.19 25.80
N ARG A 835 -31.97 10.62 26.07
CA ARG A 835 -32.48 10.41 27.44
C ARG A 835 -32.67 8.93 27.72
N LEU A 836 -31.97 8.40 28.71
CA LEU A 836 -32.18 7.03 29.17
C LEU A 836 -33.62 6.82 29.69
N VAL A 837 -34.32 5.84 29.11
CA VAL A 837 -35.73 5.49 29.38
C VAL A 837 -35.83 4.35 30.39
N THR A 838 -34.86 3.43 30.39
CA THR A 838 -34.85 2.26 31.26
C THR A 838 -33.65 2.23 32.20
N ALA A 839 -33.78 1.53 33.33
CA ALA A 839 -32.63 1.31 34.20
C ALA A 839 -31.59 0.47 33.46
N PRO A 840 -30.31 0.87 33.43
CA PRO A 840 -29.29 0.14 32.68
C PRO A 840 -29.13 -1.30 33.21
N GLN A 841 -29.13 -2.29 32.32
CA GLN A 841 -29.01 -3.71 32.67
C GLN A 841 -27.63 -4.26 32.32
N SER A 842 -26.91 -4.82 33.29
CA SER A 842 -25.62 -5.47 33.01
C SER A 842 -25.81 -6.76 32.22
N LEU A 843 -25.32 -6.79 30.98
CA LEU A 843 -25.40 -7.98 30.14
C LEU A 843 -24.34 -9.01 30.56
N ARG A 844 -24.74 -10.27 30.78
CA ARG A 844 -23.80 -11.38 31.01
C ARG A 844 -23.70 -12.24 29.77
N ILE A 845 -22.48 -12.65 29.43
CA ILE A 845 -22.23 -13.54 28.31
C ILE A 845 -22.84 -14.91 28.61
N ASN A 846 -23.41 -15.53 27.58
CA ASN A 846 -24.23 -16.74 27.64
C ASN A 846 -25.49 -16.63 28.49
N ARG A 847 -25.90 -15.40 28.85
CA ARG A 847 -27.11 -15.16 29.62
C ARG A 847 -28.06 -14.29 28.82
N VAL A 848 -29.30 -14.75 28.78
CA VAL A 848 -30.39 -14.01 28.16
C VAL A 848 -30.94 -13.00 29.16
N ILE A 849 -31.11 -11.75 28.72
CA ILE A 849 -31.87 -10.72 29.44
C ILE A 849 -33.15 -10.48 28.68
N ASN A 850 -34.28 -10.55 29.38
CA ASN A 850 -35.58 -10.17 28.82
C ASN A 850 -36.03 -8.88 29.51
N GLU A 851 -36.33 -7.86 28.71
CA GLU A 851 -36.78 -6.56 29.19
C GLU A 851 -38.03 -6.15 28.41
N SER A 852 -39.04 -5.64 29.10
CA SER A 852 -40.27 -5.13 28.47
C SER A 852 -40.50 -3.71 28.93
N VAL A 853 -40.71 -2.81 27.97
CA VAL A 853 -40.71 -1.37 28.22
C VAL A 853 -41.93 -0.76 27.56
N LEU A 854 -42.66 0.06 28.31
CA LEU A 854 -43.76 0.84 27.77
C LEU A 854 -43.20 2.10 27.11
N LEU A 855 -43.37 2.21 25.80
CA LEU A 855 -42.82 3.31 25.00
C LEU A 855 -43.93 4.09 24.32
N ALA A 856 -43.79 5.42 24.34
CA ALA A 856 -44.66 6.33 23.62
C ALA A 856 -44.20 6.46 22.16
N SER A 857 -45.01 7.12 21.32
CA SER A 857 -44.58 7.39 19.95
C SER A 857 -43.34 8.29 19.95
N GLY A 858 -42.29 7.85 19.27
CA GLY A 858 -40.97 8.48 19.33
C GLY A 858 -39.89 7.61 18.69
N VAL A 859 -38.66 8.13 18.65
CA VAL A 859 -37.47 7.42 18.17
C VAL A 859 -36.55 7.15 19.36
N TYR A 860 -36.05 5.93 19.43
CA TYR A 860 -35.25 5.43 20.53
C TYR A 860 -33.99 4.74 19.98
N LEU A 861 -32.85 4.86 20.66
CA LEU A 861 -31.72 3.97 20.53
C LEU A 861 -31.81 2.88 21.59
N TYR A 862 -31.33 1.69 21.29
CA TYR A 862 -31.24 0.60 22.25
C TYR A 862 -29.84 0.00 22.16
N GLY A 863 -29.23 -0.42 23.27
CA GLY A 863 -27.87 -1.00 23.24
C GLY A 863 -26.93 -0.50 24.32
N LEU A 864 -25.62 -0.74 24.13
CA LEU A 864 -24.58 -0.12 24.96
C LEU A 864 -24.22 1.24 24.35
N VAL A 865 -24.70 2.30 25.01
CA VAL A 865 -24.28 3.68 24.71
C VAL A 865 -23.62 4.22 25.98
N SER A 866 -22.29 4.18 26.02
CA SER A 866 -21.53 4.63 27.19
C SER A 866 -20.12 5.11 26.81
N PRO A 867 -19.59 6.12 27.52
CA PRO A 867 -18.17 6.45 27.48
C PRO A 867 -17.31 5.25 27.87
N VAL A 868 -16.37 4.89 26.99
CA VAL A 868 -15.33 3.90 27.21
C VAL A 868 -14.00 4.65 27.31
N SER A 869 -13.49 4.82 28.53
CA SER A 869 -12.14 5.32 28.72
C SER A 869 -11.14 4.19 28.50
N TYR A 870 -10.28 4.34 27.50
CA TYR A 870 -9.11 3.51 27.30
C TYR A 870 -7.87 4.34 27.64
N SER A 871 -7.21 4.04 28.75
CA SER A 871 -5.92 4.65 29.03
C SER A 871 -4.84 3.82 28.35
N TYR A 872 -4.50 4.21 27.11
CA TYR A 872 -3.30 3.70 26.45
C TYR A 872 -2.07 4.25 27.20
N ASN A 873 -1.75 3.64 28.35
CA ASN A 873 -0.60 3.98 29.17
C ASN A 873 0.17 2.73 29.60
N PRO A 874 0.67 1.91 28.66
CA PRO A 874 1.48 0.76 29.01
C PRO A 874 2.74 1.22 29.75
N GLY A 875 2.78 1.02 31.07
CA GLY A 875 3.93 1.30 31.92
C GLY A 875 4.12 2.76 32.37
N GLY A 876 3.09 3.61 32.35
CA GLY A 876 3.21 4.98 32.87
C GLY A 876 3.92 5.97 31.92
N GLN A 877 4.06 5.62 30.64
CA GLN A 877 4.79 6.40 29.63
C GLN A 877 4.03 7.62 29.09
N SER A 878 2.74 7.78 29.40
CA SER A 878 1.87 8.85 28.89
C SER A 878 2.06 10.22 29.55
N ASN A 879 3.23 10.52 30.12
CA ASN A 879 3.50 11.84 30.69
C ASN A 879 3.72 12.88 29.57
N GLY A 880 2.61 13.27 28.91
CA GLY A 880 2.50 14.51 28.17
C GLY A 880 2.27 14.43 26.65
N SER A 881 2.22 13.26 26.01
CA SER A 881 2.03 13.20 24.53
C SER A 881 1.33 11.97 23.94
N THR A 882 0.92 10.99 24.73
CA THR A 882 -0.07 9.97 24.31
C THR A 882 -1.32 10.17 25.15
N GLY A 883 -2.38 10.65 24.51
CA GLY A 883 -3.63 10.97 25.18
C GLY A 883 -4.19 9.77 25.93
N SER A 884 -4.75 10.04 27.11
CA SER A 884 -5.88 9.24 27.58
C SER A 884 -6.88 9.13 26.42
N GLN A 885 -7.10 7.95 25.85
CA GLN A 885 -8.11 7.77 24.81
C GLN A 885 -9.46 7.77 25.53
N LEU A 886 -10.14 8.91 25.46
CA LEU A 886 -11.51 9.05 25.92
C LEU A 886 -12.38 9.03 24.66
N GLY A 887 -13.17 7.98 24.49
CA GLY A 887 -14.19 7.90 23.44
C GLY A 887 -15.46 7.25 24.01
N GLU A 888 -16.64 7.59 23.49
CA GLU A 888 -17.84 6.79 23.70
C GLU A 888 -17.93 5.79 22.58
N VAL A 889 -17.94 4.50 22.93
CA VAL A 889 -18.14 3.44 21.95
C VAL A 889 -19.63 3.12 21.96
N MET A 890 -20.27 3.34 20.82
CA MET A 890 -21.60 2.77 20.55
C MET A 890 -21.39 1.36 20.05
N GLY A 891 -21.42 0.40 20.97
CA GLY A 891 -21.21 -1.00 20.65
C GLY A 891 -22.45 -1.81 21.00
N LEU A 892 -22.82 -2.84 20.21
CA LEU A 892 -24.03 -3.61 20.43
C LEU A 892 -25.23 -2.67 20.61
N TRP A 893 -25.61 -1.97 19.54
CA TRP A 893 -26.70 -1.00 19.56
C TRP A 893 -27.57 -1.09 18.32
N GLY A 894 -28.76 -0.48 18.36
CA GLY A 894 -29.67 -0.37 17.22
C GLY A 894 -30.73 0.71 17.48
N VAL A 895 -31.67 0.84 16.54
CA VAL A 895 -32.71 1.89 16.60
C VAL A 895 -34.09 1.26 16.70
N LEU A 896 -34.90 1.81 17.59
CA LEU A 896 -36.31 1.48 17.73
C LEU A 896 -37.14 2.71 17.41
N TRP A 897 -38.11 2.54 16.54
CA TRP A 897 -39.10 3.55 16.24
C TRP A 897 -40.48 3.08 16.66
N VAL A 898 -41.11 3.92 17.46
CA VAL A 898 -42.44 3.70 17.98
C VAL A 898 -43.43 4.64 17.26
N GLY A 899 -44.28 4.05 16.43
CA GLY A 899 -45.39 4.75 15.78
C GLY A 899 -46.51 5.12 16.76
N PRO A 900 -47.42 6.02 16.37
CA PRO A 900 -48.59 6.39 17.18
C PRO A 900 -49.55 5.24 17.47
#